data_AF-A0A226DK12-F1
#
_entry.id   AF-A0A226DK12-F1
#
_cell.length_a   1.000
_cell.length_b   1.000
_cell.length_c   1.000
_cell.angle_alpha   90.00
_cell.angle_beta   90.00
_cell.angle_gamma   90.00
#
_symmetry.space_group_name_H-M   'P 1'
#
loop_
_entity.id
_entity.type
_entity.pdbx_description
1 polymer ?
#
loop_
_entity_poly.entity_id
_entity_poly.type
_entity_poly.pdbx_seq_one_letter_code
_entity_poly.pdbx_strand_id
1 'polypeptide(L)'
;MDSNLEKKWKCLHCSSTFKYKGQMDLHLVTHDPNAKVKCEVCNRIFKNPPSLSSHVSHMHTNRIHPACNICVKPFSTRSHLRRHIDAVHNKKERSRLHCEFPGCEKTYLNKDAVSKHVKTEHAENPIRFPCSLCGKEFKSKGDLKYHIFTHTTEKPFKCATCGRAFSQKSSVTRHEMTHIQKSSRETFQCQLCLQTFINRRSFQTHIRVHVEAVHVTNKERVHSCDKCEYKSHSKVYFAQHVRHKGATHECYFCGKKFVTFSDLTSIGIVVSFLLCTGMSSPKIHIPPEWEPHSHTCMVWPASARIWRSSSYLDKVRQDIARIAKAISPYEPVTLIVNPDQVSSAKSAFTTTDLKRISIVPMPVDDLWARDTLPVFGIQQDGSSSPGSNTLVGIDFNFNGWGNKQVHTKDAKLAETFLKYYNITRLTSKIVGEGGSLEFDGDGTLLVTESSIFNSNRNPGYKTRRDLELDLISVFGLEKVIWFKGVVNQDITDAHVDSLVRFVRPGVVILNRPPKGSTLSRGCVLRQHLRLFVKLADPDVWSKSSDEAKAVLKNSTDAKGRPFTIVELYEPDPYKIVVPPGTEDDFLSSYQSWDYPSSASYVNYLVVNGAVIMPQFGDRQADEEAKTILGLQYPGRNVVQVNIPYLASGGGGIHWATHDVPSVAGRTGV
;
A
#
# COMPACT_ATOMS: atom_id res chain seq x y z
N MET A 1 15.13 -38.52 29.17
CA MET A 1 14.20 -39.52 28.59
C MET A 1 12.85 -38.83 28.62
N ASP A 2 12.21 -38.38 27.54
CA ASP A 2 12.15 -38.93 26.20
C ASP A 2 11.98 -37.85 25.10
N SER A 3 12.50 -38.18 23.93
CA SER A 3 12.30 -37.67 22.56
C SER A 3 11.33 -36.49 22.26
N ASN A 4 11.89 -35.37 21.78
CA ASN A 4 11.22 -34.51 20.77
C ASN A 4 11.97 -34.66 19.44
N LEU A 5 11.65 -35.72 18.70
CA LEU A 5 12.15 -35.97 17.35
C LEU A 5 11.49 -34.97 16.39
N GLU A 6 12.18 -33.88 16.03
CA GLU A 6 11.85 -33.15 14.80
C GLU A 6 11.85 -34.16 13.64
N LYS A 7 10.70 -34.41 12.99
CA LYS A 7 10.63 -35.24 11.77
C LYS A 7 11.49 -34.59 10.68
N LYS A 8 12.74 -35.03 10.55
CA LYS A 8 13.63 -34.71 9.44
C LYS A 8 13.27 -35.58 8.25
N TRP A 9 13.00 -34.97 7.10
CA TRP A 9 12.73 -35.65 5.84
C TRP A 9 14.05 -36.14 5.25
N LYS A 10 14.29 -37.45 5.31
CA LYS A 10 15.52 -38.06 4.79
C LYS A 10 15.31 -38.44 3.34
N CYS A 11 16.26 -38.10 2.48
CA CYS A 11 16.28 -38.64 1.13
C CYS A 11 16.50 -40.16 1.18
N LEU A 12 15.77 -40.92 0.37
CA LEU A 12 15.92 -42.37 0.26
C LEU A 12 17.10 -42.77 -0.64
N HIS A 13 17.65 -41.84 -1.41
CA HIS A 13 18.70 -42.08 -2.40
C HIS A 13 20.07 -41.52 -1.97
N CYS A 14 20.16 -40.71 -0.91
CA CYS A 14 21.43 -40.24 -0.35
C CYS A 14 21.30 -39.80 1.11
N SER A 15 22.42 -39.52 1.76
CA SER A 15 22.50 -39.16 3.19
C SER A 15 21.95 -37.76 3.55
N SER A 16 21.28 -37.08 2.62
CA SER A 16 20.78 -35.72 2.83
C SER A 16 19.49 -35.71 3.64
N THR A 17 19.43 -34.83 4.64
CA THR A 17 18.26 -34.62 5.50
C THR A 17 17.73 -33.21 5.37
N PHE A 18 16.41 -33.06 5.25
CA PHE A 18 15.73 -31.81 4.99
C PHE A 18 14.75 -31.48 6.11
N LYS A 19 14.61 -30.18 6.38
CA LYS A 19 13.72 -29.68 7.44
C LYS A 19 12.25 -29.73 7.02
N TYR A 20 11.95 -29.61 5.72
CA TYR A 20 10.59 -29.58 5.18
C TYR A 20 10.44 -30.53 3.99
N LYS A 21 9.25 -31.14 3.82
CA LYS A 21 8.96 -32.11 2.75
C LYS A 21 9.22 -31.56 1.35
N GLY A 22 8.77 -30.33 1.06
CA GLY A 22 8.99 -29.70 -0.25
C GLY A 22 10.47 -29.48 -0.62
N GLN A 23 11.37 -29.38 0.37
CA GLN A 23 12.82 -29.31 0.12
C GLN A 23 13.40 -30.69 -0.25
N MET A 24 12.89 -31.75 0.37
CA MET A 24 13.22 -33.13 0.00
C MET A 24 12.66 -33.46 -1.38
N ASP A 25 11.40 -33.10 -1.67
CA ASP A 25 10.76 -33.35 -2.97
C ASP A 25 11.53 -32.68 -4.13
N LEU A 26 11.98 -31.43 -3.93
CA LEU A 26 12.84 -30.74 -4.89
C LEU A 26 14.23 -31.39 -5.04
N HIS A 27 14.77 -31.93 -3.94
CA HIS A 27 16.04 -32.66 -3.96
C HIS A 27 15.92 -34.01 -4.67
N LEU A 28 14.77 -34.70 -4.61
CA LEU A 28 14.56 -35.98 -5.31
C LEU A 28 14.77 -35.84 -6.83
N VAL A 29 14.46 -34.68 -7.40
CA VAL A 29 14.69 -34.38 -8.83
C VAL A 29 16.19 -34.34 -9.20
N THR A 30 17.09 -34.21 -8.22
CA THR A 30 18.55 -34.24 -8.46
C THR A 30 19.11 -35.65 -8.65
N HIS A 31 18.32 -36.69 -8.35
CA HIS A 31 18.66 -38.10 -8.60
C HIS A 31 18.23 -38.58 -9.99
N ASP A 32 17.62 -37.72 -10.81
CA ASP A 32 17.41 -37.99 -12.23
C ASP A 32 18.56 -37.35 -13.05
N PRO A 33 19.57 -38.13 -13.47
CA PRO A 33 20.72 -37.62 -14.22
C PRO A 33 20.38 -37.18 -15.66
N ASN A 34 19.14 -37.41 -16.14
CA ASN A 34 18.74 -37.12 -17.52
C ASN A 34 17.71 -35.98 -17.65
N ALA A 35 17.23 -35.40 -16.54
CA ALA A 35 16.28 -34.29 -16.54
C ALA A 35 16.93 -32.97 -17.00
N LYS A 36 17.13 -32.84 -18.32
CA LYS A 36 17.49 -31.57 -18.96
C LYS A 36 16.24 -30.68 -19.01
N VAL A 37 16.30 -29.53 -18.35
CA VAL A 37 15.18 -28.59 -18.26
C VAL A 37 15.50 -27.35 -19.09
N LYS A 38 14.62 -27.01 -20.04
CA LYS A 38 14.81 -25.91 -20.97
C LYS A 38 14.22 -24.62 -20.38
N CYS A 39 14.97 -23.52 -20.46
CA CYS A 39 14.43 -22.18 -20.19
C CYS A 39 13.53 -21.78 -21.34
N GLU A 40 12.25 -21.57 -21.10
CA GLU A 40 11.29 -21.22 -22.17
C GLU A 40 11.45 -19.77 -22.66
N VAL A 41 12.16 -18.93 -21.89
CA VAL A 41 12.40 -17.52 -22.23
C VAL A 41 13.55 -17.36 -23.23
N CYS A 42 14.66 -18.08 -23.06
CA CYS A 42 15.84 -17.97 -23.94
C CYS A 42 16.26 -19.31 -24.58
N ASN A 43 15.46 -20.35 -24.43
CA ASN A 43 15.65 -21.70 -24.98
C ASN A 43 16.92 -22.44 -24.50
N ARG A 44 17.66 -21.91 -23.51
CA ARG A 44 18.85 -22.57 -22.96
C ARG A 44 18.50 -23.79 -22.13
N ILE A 45 19.27 -24.86 -22.31
CA ILE A 45 19.07 -26.12 -21.61
C ILE A 45 19.93 -26.16 -20.35
N PHE A 46 19.31 -26.47 -19.21
CA PHE A 46 19.94 -26.57 -17.90
C PHE A 46 19.91 -28.01 -17.42
N LYS A 47 20.93 -28.37 -16.63
CA LYS A 47 21.11 -29.72 -16.11
C LYS A 47 20.09 -30.13 -15.04
N ASN A 48 19.37 -29.19 -14.43
CA ASN A 48 18.32 -29.46 -13.43
C ASN A 48 17.45 -28.20 -13.16
N PRO A 49 16.25 -28.37 -12.57
CA PRO A 49 15.34 -27.25 -12.28
C PRO A 49 15.91 -26.16 -11.35
N PRO A 50 16.70 -26.45 -10.30
CA PRO A 50 17.32 -25.39 -9.48
C PRO A 50 18.27 -24.48 -10.26
N SER A 51 19.04 -25.04 -11.21
CA SER A 51 19.92 -24.25 -12.08
C SER A 51 19.11 -23.36 -13.03
N LEU A 52 17.98 -23.87 -13.54
CA LEU A 52 17.04 -23.08 -14.34
C LEU A 52 16.40 -21.96 -13.50
N SER A 53 15.94 -22.27 -12.30
CA SER A 53 15.34 -21.30 -11.36
C SER A 53 16.32 -20.18 -11.01
N SER A 54 17.58 -20.52 -10.73
CA SER A 54 18.65 -19.54 -10.51
C SER A 54 18.91 -18.71 -11.78
N HIS A 55 18.97 -19.34 -12.95
CA HIS A 55 19.14 -18.63 -14.23
C HIS A 55 18.00 -17.64 -14.51
N VAL A 56 16.74 -18.06 -14.38
CA VAL A 56 15.55 -17.22 -14.58
C VAL A 56 15.55 -16.08 -13.56
N SER A 57 15.85 -16.38 -12.30
CA SER A 57 15.95 -15.35 -11.25
C SER A 57 17.07 -14.33 -11.51
N HIS A 58 18.15 -14.70 -12.20
CA HIS A 58 19.31 -13.83 -12.41
C HIS A 58 19.40 -13.19 -13.80
N MET A 59 18.65 -13.65 -14.79
CA MET A 59 18.71 -13.17 -16.18
C MET A 59 17.35 -12.73 -16.74
N HIS A 60 16.24 -13.11 -16.09
CA HIS A 60 14.87 -12.84 -16.53
C HIS A 60 14.03 -12.15 -15.44
N THR A 61 14.68 -11.36 -14.58
CA THR A 61 14.01 -10.44 -13.64
C THR A 61 14.14 -8.99 -14.13
N ASN A 62 13.23 -8.10 -13.73
CA ASN A 62 13.13 -6.66 -14.13
C ASN A 62 14.31 -5.78 -13.68
N ARG A 63 15.54 -6.30 -13.63
CA ARG A 63 16.76 -5.53 -13.40
C ARG A 63 17.45 -5.31 -14.74
N ILE A 64 17.88 -4.08 -15.03
CA ILE A 64 18.72 -3.78 -16.19
C ILE A 64 20.07 -4.48 -15.99
N HIS A 65 20.28 -5.59 -16.69
CA HIS A 65 21.52 -6.34 -16.63
C HIS A 65 22.57 -5.69 -17.55
N PRO A 66 23.80 -5.46 -17.05
CA PRO A 66 24.87 -4.93 -17.89
C PRO A 66 25.20 -5.92 -19.01
N ALA A 67 24.99 -5.47 -20.25
CA ALA A 67 25.25 -6.25 -21.46
C ALA A 67 26.53 -5.76 -22.16
N CYS A 68 27.17 -6.66 -22.91
CA CYS A 68 28.30 -6.30 -23.73
C CYS A 68 27.85 -5.40 -24.86
N ASN A 69 28.40 -4.20 -24.95
CA ASN A 69 28.10 -3.30 -26.05
C ASN A 69 28.69 -3.77 -27.40
N ILE A 70 29.52 -4.83 -27.41
CA ILE A 70 30.12 -5.39 -28.62
C ILE A 70 29.34 -6.60 -29.14
N CYS A 71 29.04 -7.60 -28.30
CA CYS A 71 28.28 -8.79 -28.71
C CYS A 71 26.89 -8.92 -28.08
N VAL A 72 26.44 -7.89 -27.36
CA VAL A 72 25.09 -7.78 -26.77
C VAL A 72 24.77 -8.85 -25.71
N LYS A 73 25.76 -9.66 -25.32
CA LYS A 73 25.58 -10.72 -24.32
C LYS A 73 25.30 -10.12 -22.93
N PRO A 74 24.23 -10.54 -22.22
CA PRO A 74 23.89 -10.02 -20.91
C PRO A 74 24.68 -10.71 -19.79
N PHE A 75 25.00 -9.96 -18.72
CA PHE A 75 25.72 -10.48 -17.56
C PHE A 75 25.02 -10.12 -16.25
N SER A 76 25.07 -11.06 -15.29
CA SER A 76 24.43 -10.89 -13.98
C SER A 76 25.03 -9.75 -13.15
N THR A 77 26.28 -9.35 -13.41
CA THR A 77 26.98 -8.24 -12.71
C THR A 77 27.90 -7.48 -13.68
N ARG A 78 28.21 -6.21 -13.38
CA ARG A 78 29.15 -5.39 -14.17
C ARG A 78 30.57 -5.99 -14.21
N SER A 79 31.00 -6.65 -13.13
CA SER A 79 32.31 -7.32 -13.06
C SER A 79 32.41 -8.52 -14.02
N HIS A 80 31.32 -9.30 -14.17
CA HIS A 80 31.26 -10.38 -15.13
C HIS A 80 31.25 -9.88 -16.58
N LEU A 81 30.54 -8.78 -16.84
CA LEU A 81 30.60 -8.09 -18.13
C LEU A 81 32.03 -7.65 -18.47
N ARG A 82 32.70 -6.95 -17.54
CA ARG A 82 34.09 -6.48 -17.72
C ARG A 82 35.02 -7.64 -18.09
N ARG A 83 34.94 -8.75 -17.35
CA ARG A 83 35.74 -9.97 -17.61
C ARG A 83 35.47 -10.58 -18.98
N HIS A 84 34.23 -10.48 -19.48
CA HIS A 84 33.89 -10.97 -20.80
C HIS A 84 34.46 -10.07 -21.91
N ILE A 85 34.30 -8.75 -21.79
CA ILE A 85 34.88 -7.79 -22.73
C ILE A 85 36.39 -8.01 -22.83
N ASP A 86 37.06 -8.13 -21.68
CA ASP A 86 38.50 -8.32 -21.58
C ASP A 86 38.99 -9.72 -22.03
N ALA A 87 38.11 -10.70 -22.26
CA ALA A 87 38.51 -12.07 -22.64
C ALA A 87 38.14 -12.39 -24.09
N VAL A 88 37.02 -11.86 -24.55
CA VAL A 88 36.43 -12.18 -25.85
C VAL A 88 36.68 -11.07 -26.86
N HIS A 89 36.70 -9.81 -26.40
CA HIS A 89 36.77 -8.64 -27.29
C HIS A 89 38.12 -7.90 -27.23
N ASN A 90 38.82 -7.94 -26.10
CA ASN A 90 40.19 -7.46 -25.98
C ASN A 90 41.13 -8.65 -25.78
N LYS A 91 41.68 -9.19 -26.88
CA LYS A 91 42.80 -10.14 -26.83
C LYS A 91 44.12 -9.42 -26.54
N LYS A 92 44.23 -8.76 -25.38
CA LYS A 92 45.53 -8.39 -24.82
C LYS A 92 45.90 -9.42 -23.75
N GLU A 93 47.14 -9.90 -23.81
CA GLU A 93 47.70 -10.81 -22.80
C GLU A 93 47.39 -10.28 -21.40
N ARG A 94 46.62 -11.04 -20.64
CA ARG A 94 46.27 -10.68 -19.27
C ARG A 94 47.47 -10.96 -18.39
N SER A 95 47.94 -9.94 -17.67
CA SER A 95 48.89 -10.11 -16.57
C SER A 95 48.32 -11.14 -15.59
N ARG A 96 48.95 -12.32 -15.54
CA ARG A 96 48.54 -13.37 -14.60
C ARG A 96 49.03 -12.99 -13.20
N LEU A 97 48.19 -13.22 -12.21
CA LEU A 97 48.51 -12.99 -10.81
C LEU A 97 49.26 -14.22 -10.29
N HIS A 98 50.48 -14.03 -9.80
CA HIS A 98 51.25 -15.09 -9.16
C HIS A 98 50.64 -15.44 -7.79
N CYS A 99 50.80 -16.70 -7.39
CA CYS A 99 50.63 -17.06 -5.98
C CYS A 99 51.69 -16.32 -5.16
N GLU A 100 51.28 -15.61 -4.10
CA GLU A 100 52.22 -14.90 -3.21
C GLU A 100 52.95 -15.86 -2.24
N PHE A 101 52.76 -17.18 -2.37
CA PHE A 101 53.39 -18.18 -1.51
C PHE A 101 54.85 -18.41 -1.93
N PRO A 102 55.84 -18.30 -1.01
CA PRO A 102 57.25 -18.51 -1.33
C PRO A 102 57.49 -19.89 -1.97
N GLY A 103 58.12 -19.92 -3.14
CA GLY A 103 58.38 -21.16 -3.90
C GLY A 103 57.21 -21.66 -4.77
N CYS A 104 56.07 -20.97 -4.81
CA CYS A 104 54.96 -21.34 -5.68
C CYS A 104 54.93 -20.50 -6.97
N GLU A 105 55.28 -21.12 -8.10
CA GLU A 105 55.32 -20.44 -9.40
C GLU A 105 53.97 -20.40 -10.14
N LYS A 106 52.89 -20.89 -9.52
CA LYS A 106 51.58 -20.95 -10.18
C LYS A 106 50.96 -19.57 -10.37
N THR A 107 50.39 -19.34 -11.54
CA THR A 107 49.79 -18.07 -11.94
C THR A 107 48.31 -18.21 -12.31
N TYR A 108 47.52 -17.18 -12.05
CA TYR A 108 46.07 -17.22 -12.13
C TYR A 108 45.47 -15.96 -12.76
N LEU A 109 44.30 -16.09 -13.37
CA LEU A 109 43.67 -15.00 -14.12
C LEU A 109 42.96 -13.97 -13.24
N ASN A 110 42.71 -14.26 -11.96
CA ASN A 110 42.04 -13.35 -11.02
C ASN A 110 42.31 -13.73 -9.56
N LYS A 111 42.03 -12.81 -8.64
CA LYS A 111 42.29 -12.97 -7.19
C LYS A 111 41.48 -14.09 -6.53
N ASP A 112 40.26 -14.37 -7.02
CA ASP A 112 39.43 -15.44 -6.47
C ASP A 112 40.05 -16.82 -6.74
N ALA A 113 40.63 -17.00 -7.94
CA ALA A 113 41.35 -18.21 -8.31
C ALA A 113 42.64 -18.38 -7.49
N VAL A 114 43.40 -17.29 -7.27
CA VAL A 114 44.55 -17.32 -6.34
C VAL A 114 44.10 -17.69 -4.93
N SER A 115 43.02 -17.08 -4.43
CA SER A 115 42.51 -17.34 -3.09
C SER A 115 42.04 -18.78 -2.90
N LYS A 116 41.40 -19.37 -3.92
CA LYS A 116 40.99 -20.78 -3.90
C LYS A 116 42.21 -21.70 -3.90
N HIS A 117 43.19 -21.44 -4.76
CA HIS A 117 44.44 -22.19 -4.79
C HIS A 117 45.19 -22.15 -3.46
N VAL A 118 45.35 -20.97 -2.84
CA VAL A 118 46.01 -20.84 -1.53
C VAL A 118 45.23 -21.60 -0.45
N LYS A 119 43.90 -21.59 -0.50
CA LYS A 119 43.05 -22.31 0.46
C LYS A 119 43.04 -23.82 0.29
N THR A 120 43.41 -24.35 -0.87
CA THR A 120 43.44 -25.81 -1.10
C THR A 120 44.87 -26.35 -1.02
N GLU A 121 45.81 -25.72 -1.73
CA GLU A 121 47.18 -26.23 -1.88
C GLU A 121 48.14 -25.70 -0.81
N HIS A 122 47.79 -24.60 -0.13
CA HIS A 122 48.58 -24.01 0.96
C HIS A 122 47.77 -23.95 2.27
N ALA A 123 46.73 -24.78 2.38
CA ALA A 123 45.81 -24.84 3.51
C ALA A 123 46.53 -25.19 4.82
N GLU A 124 47.54 -26.06 4.74
CA GLU A 124 48.25 -26.61 5.90
C GLU A 124 49.42 -25.73 6.38
N ASN A 125 49.77 -24.68 5.64
CA ASN A 125 50.85 -23.76 6.00
C ASN A 125 50.44 -22.31 5.73
N PRO A 126 49.58 -21.70 6.56
CA PRO A 126 49.02 -20.38 6.29
C PRO A 126 50.08 -19.29 6.42
N ILE A 127 50.23 -18.42 5.40
CA ILE A 127 51.08 -17.23 5.51
C ILE A 127 50.58 -16.37 6.67
N ARG A 128 51.41 -16.29 7.71
CA ARG A 128 51.22 -15.39 8.85
C ARG A 128 51.95 -14.08 8.54
N PHE A 129 51.30 -12.96 8.80
CA PHE A 129 51.90 -11.63 8.69
C PHE A 129 52.26 -11.16 10.10
N PRO A 130 53.50 -11.38 10.57
CA PRO A 130 53.92 -10.94 11.89
C PRO A 130 54.03 -9.43 11.94
N CYS A 131 53.63 -8.85 13.06
CA CYS A 131 53.88 -7.46 13.34
C CYS A 131 55.35 -7.25 13.66
N SER A 132 56.03 -6.40 12.89
CA SER A 132 57.43 -6.05 13.14
C SER A 132 57.67 -5.36 14.48
N LEU A 133 56.62 -4.87 15.16
CA LEU A 133 56.72 -4.12 16.41
C LEU A 133 56.43 -4.96 17.66
N CYS A 134 55.68 -6.06 17.55
CA CYS A 134 55.35 -6.90 18.71
C CYS A 134 55.31 -8.41 18.43
N GLY A 135 55.70 -8.84 17.22
CA GLY A 135 55.73 -10.24 16.81
C GLY A 135 54.36 -10.89 16.61
N LYS A 136 53.25 -10.22 16.94
CA LYS A 136 51.91 -10.80 16.84
C LYS A 136 51.54 -11.10 15.39
N GLU A 137 51.05 -12.31 15.15
CA GLU A 137 50.76 -12.78 13.79
C GLU A 137 49.32 -12.51 13.36
N PHE A 138 49.16 -12.10 12.11
CA PHE A 138 47.85 -11.81 11.52
C PHE A 138 47.62 -12.65 10.26
N LYS A 139 46.35 -13.01 10.04
CA LYS A 139 45.90 -13.84 8.92
C LYS A 139 45.84 -13.09 7.57
N SER A 140 46.03 -11.77 7.57
CA SER A 140 46.07 -10.97 6.34
C SER A 140 46.92 -9.70 6.51
N LYS A 141 47.51 -9.20 5.41
CA LYS A 141 48.21 -7.89 5.37
C LYS A 141 47.31 -6.73 5.82
N GLY A 142 46.01 -6.82 5.53
CA GLY A 142 45.02 -5.81 5.95
C GLY A 142 44.85 -5.78 7.48
N ASP A 143 44.71 -6.95 8.10
CA ASP A 143 44.62 -7.08 9.56
C ASP A 143 45.91 -6.60 10.24
N LEU A 144 47.07 -6.96 9.68
CA LEU A 144 48.36 -6.44 10.15
C LEU A 144 48.43 -4.91 10.02
N LYS A 145 48.00 -4.32 8.90
CA LYS A 145 48.02 -2.86 8.69
C LYS A 145 47.15 -2.13 9.73
N TYR A 146 45.96 -2.64 10.03
CA TYR A 146 45.11 -2.05 11.08
C TYR A 146 45.71 -2.23 12.47
N HIS A 147 46.41 -3.33 12.71
CA HIS A 147 47.13 -3.55 13.95
C HIS A 147 48.34 -2.61 14.09
N ILE A 148 49.05 -2.28 13.01
CA ILE A 148 50.18 -1.33 13.08
C ILE A 148 49.72 0.05 13.59
N PHE A 149 48.50 0.49 13.27
CA PHE A 149 47.90 1.72 13.84
C PHE A 149 47.62 1.65 15.35
N THR A 150 47.80 0.49 16.00
CA THR A 150 47.81 0.42 17.48
C THR A 150 49.17 0.77 18.06
N HIS A 151 50.24 0.70 17.26
CA HIS A 151 51.60 1.05 17.66
C HIS A 151 51.98 2.47 17.23
N THR A 152 51.62 2.87 16.01
CA THR A 152 51.78 4.26 15.56
C THR A 152 50.53 5.02 15.97
N THR A 153 50.67 6.11 16.73
CA THR A 153 49.54 6.93 17.21
C THR A 153 48.75 7.62 16.09
N GLU A 154 49.10 7.34 14.82
CA GLU A 154 48.43 7.77 13.62
C GLU A 154 47.07 7.10 13.46
N LYS A 155 46.02 7.90 13.56
CA LYS A 155 44.63 7.49 13.38
C LYS A 155 44.03 8.26 12.20
N PRO A 156 44.03 7.70 10.99
CA PRO A 156 43.73 8.46 9.78
C PRO A 156 42.24 8.82 9.63
N PHE A 157 41.36 8.19 10.40
CA PHE A 157 39.92 8.42 10.28
C PHE A 157 39.44 9.30 11.45
N LYS A 158 39.17 10.57 11.18
CA LYS A 158 38.66 11.53 12.18
C LYS A 158 37.15 11.70 12.05
N CYS A 159 36.47 11.80 13.18
CA CYS A 159 35.06 12.16 13.24
C CYS A 159 34.90 13.63 12.84
N ALA A 160 34.00 13.91 11.89
CA ALA A 160 33.74 15.27 11.44
C ALA A 160 33.09 16.13 12.53
N THR A 161 32.37 15.53 13.48
CA THR A 161 31.60 16.25 14.51
C THR A 161 32.43 16.65 15.73
N CYS A 162 33.35 15.80 16.21
CA CYS A 162 34.12 16.08 17.43
C CYS A 162 35.64 15.97 17.26
N GLY A 163 36.13 15.72 16.04
CA GLY A 163 37.57 15.64 15.73
C GLY A 163 38.27 14.38 16.26
N ARG A 164 37.57 13.47 16.97
CA ARG A 164 38.17 12.26 17.53
C ARG A 164 38.64 11.31 16.43
N ALA A 165 39.87 10.83 16.55
CA ALA A 165 40.53 9.99 15.54
C ALA A 165 40.48 8.49 15.88
N PHE A 166 40.33 7.65 14.85
CA PHE A 166 40.20 6.19 14.92
C PHE A 166 41.09 5.51 13.87
N SER A 167 41.50 4.27 14.16
CA SER A 167 42.34 3.45 13.26
C SER A 167 41.55 2.71 12.16
N GLN A 168 40.22 2.68 12.26
CA GLN A 168 39.33 2.01 11.31
C GLN A 168 38.13 2.88 10.94
N LYS A 169 37.77 2.91 9.64
CA LYS A 169 36.61 3.67 9.13
C LYS A 169 35.28 3.23 9.77
N SER A 170 35.07 1.93 9.94
CA SER A 170 33.87 1.39 10.59
C SER A 170 33.72 1.86 12.05
N SER A 171 34.84 2.11 12.73
CA SER A 171 34.83 2.64 14.10
C SER A 171 34.43 4.11 14.15
N VAL A 172 34.82 4.92 13.15
CA VAL A 172 34.32 6.30 13.01
C VAL A 172 32.83 6.30 12.74
N THR A 173 32.34 5.50 11.79
CA THR A 173 30.91 5.42 11.47
C THR A 173 30.08 5.02 12.71
N ARG A 174 30.55 4.04 13.50
CA ARG A 174 29.89 3.67 14.76
C ARG A 174 29.94 4.78 15.81
N HIS A 175 31.05 5.51 15.91
CA HIS A 175 31.19 6.63 16.83
C HIS A 175 30.34 7.83 16.42
N GLU A 176 30.21 8.14 15.13
CA GLU A 176 29.32 9.17 14.61
C GLU A 176 27.86 8.87 14.97
N MET A 177 27.47 7.60 15.00
CA MET A 177 26.16 7.20 15.53
C MET A 177 25.98 7.54 17.03
N THR A 178 27.04 7.71 17.81
CA THR A 178 26.92 8.15 19.22
C THR A 178 26.63 9.65 19.36
N HIS A 179 26.97 10.45 18.34
CA HIS A 179 26.54 11.85 18.27
C HIS A 179 25.04 11.95 17.97
N ILE A 180 24.51 11.05 17.14
CA ILE A 180 23.08 10.93 16.85
C ILE A 180 22.29 10.43 18.09
N GLN A 181 22.92 9.63 18.96
CA GLN A 181 22.30 9.09 20.20
C GLN A 181 22.29 10.05 21.40
N LYS A 182 23.01 11.19 21.38
CA LYS A 182 22.91 12.20 22.44
C LYS A 182 21.77 13.21 22.21
N SER A 183 21.26 13.34 20.98
CA SER A 183 20.22 14.32 20.63
C SER A 183 18.79 13.74 20.58
N SER A 184 18.58 12.44 20.79
CA SER A 184 17.25 11.86 20.94
C SER A 184 17.30 10.55 21.72
N ARG A 185 16.68 10.51 22.91
CA ARG A 185 16.59 9.30 23.74
C ARG A 185 15.31 8.55 23.40
N GLU A 186 15.36 7.57 22.50
CA GLU A 186 14.37 6.49 22.49
C GLU A 186 14.85 5.37 23.43
N THR A 187 14.06 5.11 24.46
CA THR A 187 14.26 3.99 25.40
C THR A 187 13.42 2.79 24.98
N PHE A 188 13.86 1.56 25.30
CA PHE A 188 13.13 0.34 25.00
C PHE A 188 12.20 -0.03 26.17
N GLN A 189 10.89 0.18 26.01
CA GLN A 189 9.91 -0.12 27.05
C GLN A 189 9.27 -1.51 26.83
N CYS A 190 9.35 -2.38 27.83
CA CYS A 190 8.68 -3.68 27.80
C CYS A 190 7.17 -3.48 27.80
N GLN A 191 6.47 -3.91 26.76
CA GLN A 191 5.03 -3.73 26.68
C GLN A 191 4.24 -4.62 27.66
N LEU A 192 4.90 -5.58 28.31
CA LEU A 192 4.28 -6.53 29.24
C LEU A 192 4.34 -6.07 30.70
N CYS A 193 5.36 -5.31 31.10
CA CYS A 193 5.45 -4.74 32.46
C CYS A 193 5.90 -3.28 32.51
N LEU A 194 6.02 -2.65 31.36
CA LEU A 194 6.34 -1.24 31.17
C LEU A 194 7.70 -0.77 31.70
N GLN A 195 8.57 -1.70 32.13
CA GLN A 195 9.95 -1.36 32.49
C GLN A 195 10.74 -0.87 31.28
N THR A 196 11.49 0.19 31.50
CA THR A 196 12.20 0.93 30.45
C THR A 196 13.69 0.65 30.51
N PHE A 197 14.26 0.25 29.38
CA PHE A 197 15.65 -0.13 29.26
C PHE A 197 16.36 0.80 28.29
N ILE A 198 17.54 1.28 28.69
CA ILE A 198 18.32 2.25 27.92
C ILE A 198 18.98 1.58 26.69
N ASN A 199 19.07 0.25 26.66
CA ASN A 199 19.61 -0.49 25.52
C ASN A 199 18.83 -1.77 25.22
N ARG A 200 18.86 -2.18 23.94
CA ARG A 200 18.10 -3.31 23.39
C ARG A 200 18.49 -4.67 23.99
N ARG A 201 19.74 -4.84 24.45
CA ARG A 201 20.23 -6.11 24.99
C ARG A 201 19.61 -6.39 26.36
N SER A 202 19.54 -5.39 27.23
CA SER A 202 18.87 -5.49 28.53
C SER A 202 17.37 -5.76 28.37
N PHE A 203 16.72 -5.11 27.42
CA PHE A 203 15.32 -5.34 27.06
C PHE A 203 15.03 -6.78 26.60
N GLN A 204 15.89 -7.36 25.74
CA GLN A 204 15.72 -8.74 25.27
C GLN A 204 15.93 -9.80 26.36
N THR A 205 16.81 -9.56 27.32
CA THR A 205 16.95 -10.44 28.50
C THR A 205 15.72 -10.33 29.39
N HIS A 206 15.20 -9.12 29.59
CA HIS A 206 13.99 -8.90 30.35
C HIS A 206 12.76 -9.60 29.75
N ILE A 207 12.57 -9.57 28.43
CA ILE A 207 11.43 -10.23 27.77
C ILE A 207 11.40 -11.74 28.00
N ARG A 208 12.56 -12.40 28.21
CA ARG A 208 12.60 -13.83 28.50
C ARG A 208 11.92 -14.20 29.82
N VAL A 209 11.91 -13.27 30.79
CA VAL A 209 11.19 -13.45 32.07
C VAL A 209 9.68 -13.60 31.85
N HIS A 210 9.11 -12.94 30.83
CA HIS A 210 7.69 -13.09 30.48
C HIS A 210 7.39 -14.41 29.77
N VAL A 211 8.37 -14.98 29.06
CA VAL A 211 8.21 -16.24 28.31
C VAL A 211 8.34 -17.46 29.24
N GLU A 212 9.19 -17.39 30.26
CA GLU A 212 9.37 -18.48 31.25
C GLU A 212 8.22 -18.59 32.26
N ALA A 213 7.32 -17.60 32.35
CA ALA A 213 6.18 -17.60 33.27
C ALA A 213 4.93 -18.40 32.80
N VAL A 214 4.94 -18.98 31.57
CA VAL A 214 3.77 -19.67 30.99
C VAL A 214 3.75 -21.19 31.27
N HIS A 215 4.75 -21.73 31.98
CA HIS A 215 4.69 -23.09 32.52
C HIS A 215 4.91 -23.07 34.04
N VAL A 216 3.83 -22.93 34.80
CA VAL A 216 3.86 -23.20 36.25
C VAL A 216 3.25 -24.58 36.52
N THR A 217 4.10 -25.50 36.95
CA THR A 217 3.72 -26.53 37.91
C THR A 217 4.80 -26.62 38.98
N ASN A 218 4.69 -25.82 40.05
CA ASN A 218 4.62 -26.36 41.41
C ASN A 218 4.49 -25.26 42.49
N LYS A 219 3.86 -25.68 43.58
CA LYS A 219 3.37 -24.94 44.76
C LYS A 219 4.43 -24.09 45.47
N GLU A 220 4.26 -22.77 45.52
CA GLU A 220 4.80 -21.90 46.60
C GLU A 220 3.86 -20.74 46.97
N ARG A 221 3.95 -20.32 48.23
CA ARG A 221 3.03 -19.43 48.99
C ARG A 221 2.84 -18.04 48.32
N VAL A 222 1.58 -17.60 48.21
CA VAL A 222 1.17 -16.30 47.64
C VAL A 222 0.99 -15.26 48.74
N HIS A 223 1.62 -14.09 48.61
CA HIS A 223 1.35 -12.89 49.40
C HIS A 223 0.25 -12.06 48.74
N SER A 224 -0.82 -11.74 49.46
CA SER A 224 -2.00 -11.04 48.92
C SER A 224 -2.18 -9.69 49.61
N CYS A 225 -2.50 -8.65 48.84
CA CYS A 225 -2.82 -7.33 49.39
C CYS A 225 -4.26 -7.29 49.88
N ASP A 226 -4.50 -6.66 51.02
CA ASP A 226 -5.81 -6.50 51.64
C ASP A 226 -6.58 -5.26 51.12
N LYS A 227 -5.92 -4.39 50.33
CA LYS A 227 -6.49 -3.15 49.79
C LYS A 227 -6.76 -3.15 48.28
N CYS A 228 -6.25 -4.15 47.56
CA CYS A 228 -6.55 -4.37 46.14
C CYS A 228 -6.34 -5.85 45.79
N GLU A 229 -6.76 -6.28 44.61
CA GLU A 229 -6.71 -7.70 44.20
C GLU A 229 -5.29 -8.22 43.87
N TYR A 230 -4.24 -7.46 44.16
CA TYR A 230 -2.86 -7.81 43.83
C TYR A 230 -2.33 -8.96 44.68
N LYS A 231 -1.75 -9.97 44.01
CA LYS A 231 -1.15 -11.17 44.59
C LYS A 231 0.26 -11.38 44.03
N SER A 232 1.21 -11.75 44.88
CA SER A 232 2.60 -12.00 44.47
C SER A 232 3.21 -13.17 45.22
N HIS A 233 3.92 -14.04 44.51
CA HIS A 233 4.71 -15.12 45.11
C HIS A 233 6.07 -14.65 45.64
N SER A 234 6.43 -13.38 45.43
CA SER A 234 7.70 -12.79 45.89
C SER A 234 7.47 -11.80 47.01
N LYS A 235 8.07 -12.09 48.17
CA LYS A 235 8.05 -11.22 49.36
C LYS A 235 8.63 -9.82 49.09
N VAL A 236 9.59 -9.71 48.16
CA VAL A 236 10.25 -8.44 47.79
C VAL A 236 9.33 -7.57 46.93
N TYR A 237 8.64 -8.17 45.96
CA TYR A 237 7.69 -7.44 45.11
C TYR A 237 6.41 -7.06 45.87
N PHE A 238 5.96 -7.93 46.77
CA PHE A 238 4.88 -7.57 47.70
C PHE A 238 5.25 -6.34 48.54
N ALA A 239 6.46 -6.28 49.10
CA ALA A 239 6.93 -5.14 49.89
C ALA A 239 7.03 -3.82 49.09
N GLN A 240 7.27 -3.89 47.78
CA GLN A 240 7.25 -2.70 46.90
C GLN A 240 5.83 -2.25 46.58
N HIS A 241 4.89 -3.18 46.43
CA HIS A 241 3.46 -2.88 46.25
C HIS A 241 2.85 -2.15 47.46
N VAL A 242 3.23 -2.48 48.70
CA VAL A 242 2.67 -1.86 49.92
C VAL A 242 3.05 -0.36 50.10
N ARG A 243 3.79 0.25 49.17
CA ARG A 243 4.09 1.69 49.18
C ARG A 243 3.01 2.48 48.44
N HIS A 244 1.81 2.54 48.99
CA HIS A 244 0.86 3.60 48.61
C HIS A 244 1.30 4.94 49.23
N LYS A 245 1.68 5.91 48.39
CA LYS A 245 1.40 7.36 48.58
C LYS A 245 1.97 8.20 47.42
N GLY A 246 1.06 8.89 46.71
CA GLY A 246 1.28 10.24 46.16
C GLY A 246 1.99 10.36 44.81
N ALA A 247 1.27 10.16 43.71
CA ALA A 247 1.65 10.74 42.43
C ALA A 247 0.41 11.36 41.79
N THR A 248 0.28 12.69 41.89
CA THR A 248 -0.66 13.45 41.07
C THR A 248 -0.16 13.45 39.63
N HIS A 249 -1.01 13.12 38.66
CA HIS A 249 -0.68 13.23 37.24
C HIS A 249 -0.85 14.69 36.81
N GLU A 250 0.24 15.27 36.31
CA GLU A 250 0.27 16.65 35.80
C GLU A 250 0.08 16.62 34.28
N CYS A 251 -0.93 17.33 33.80
CA CYS A 251 -1.14 17.49 32.37
C CYS A 251 0.04 18.26 31.77
N TYR A 252 0.83 17.61 30.91
CA TYR A 252 2.04 18.15 30.30
C TYR A 252 1.82 19.49 29.56
N PHE A 253 0.58 19.78 29.14
CA PHE A 253 0.26 20.99 28.37
C PHE A 253 -0.40 22.12 29.19
N CYS A 254 -1.04 21.84 30.34
CA CYS A 254 -1.72 22.88 31.14
C CYS A 254 -1.30 22.95 32.62
N GLY A 255 -0.46 22.02 33.10
CA GLY A 255 0.09 22.03 34.46
C GLY A 255 -0.89 21.68 35.59
N LYS A 256 -2.16 21.35 35.28
CA LYS A 256 -3.14 20.94 36.30
C LYS A 256 -2.91 19.49 36.75
N LYS A 257 -3.12 19.26 38.04
CA LYS A 257 -2.82 18.00 38.76
C LYS A 257 -4.10 17.23 39.09
N PHE A 258 -4.12 15.93 38.78
CA PHE A 258 -5.27 15.03 39.00
C PHE A 258 -4.88 13.79 39.81
N VAL A 259 -5.87 13.17 40.48
CA VAL A 259 -5.64 12.19 41.56
C VAL A 259 -6.02 10.73 41.17
N THR A 260 -6.81 10.48 40.11
CA THR A 260 -7.26 9.10 39.73
C THR A 260 -7.37 8.85 38.21
N PHE A 261 -7.05 7.63 37.76
CA PHE A 261 -7.10 7.18 36.35
C PHE A 261 -8.53 6.81 35.88
N SER A 262 -9.45 6.53 36.82
CA SER A 262 -10.84 6.15 36.55
C SER A 262 -11.74 7.30 36.08
N ASP A 263 -11.27 8.55 36.15
CA ASP A 263 -11.99 9.71 35.60
C ASP A 263 -11.75 9.90 34.09
N LEU A 264 -10.82 9.13 33.50
CA LEU A 264 -10.51 9.17 32.06
C LEU A 264 -11.46 8.30 31.21
N THR A 265 -12.22 7.38 31.80
CA THR A 265 -13.03 6.41 31.04
C THR A 265 -14.52 6.76 30.94
N SER A 266 -14.96 7.87 31.54
CA SER A 266 -16.39 8.20 31.62
C SER A 266 -16.79 9.53 30.98
N ILE A 267 -15.88 10.21 30.27
CA ILE A 267 -16.18 11.51 29.68
C ILE A 267 -15.68 11.56 28.23
N GLY A 268 -16.64 11.61 27.30
CA GLY A 268 -16.41 11.87 25.89
C GLY A 268 -15.86 13.27 25.64
N ILE A 269 -14.55 13.42 25.69
CA ILE A 269 -13.85 14.64 25.29
C ILE A 269 -12.79 14.28 24.25
N VAL A 270 -13.24 14.14 23.01
CA VAL A 270 -12.45 14.52 21.83
C VAL A 270 -12.83 15.95 21.38
N VAL A 271 -13.88 16.54 21.98
CA VAL A 271 -14.41 17.86 21.57
C VAL A 271 -13.74 19.05 22.28
N SER A 272 -13.02 18.88 23.39
CA SER A 272 -12.51 20.04 24.16
C SER A 272 -11.04 20.44 23.94
N PHE A 273 -10.28 19.78 23.06
CA PHE A 273 -8.94 20.28 22.73
C PHE A 273 -8.98 21.53 21.82
N LEU A 274 -10.03 21.66 21.01
CA LEU A 274 -10.28 22.86 20.18
C LEU A 274 -10.84 24.06 20.96
N LEU A 275 -11.35 23.85 22.18
CA LEU A 275 -11.95 24.91 23.00
C LEU A 275 -10.95 25.63 23.91
N CYS A 276 -9.73 25.09 24.10
CA CYS A 276 -8.75 25.65 25.04
C CYS A 276 -7.67 26.53 24.40
N THR A 277 -7.59 26.64 23.07
CA THR A 277 -6.62 27.51 22.38
C THR A 277 -7.21 28.82 21.88
N GLY A 278 -8.52 29.06 22.02
CA GLY A 278 -9.16 30.29 21.52
C GLY A 278 -9.00 30.50 20.00
N MET A 279 -8.51 29.50 19.27
CA MET A 279 -8.39 29.48 17.82
C MET A 279 -9.22 28.31 17.32
N SER A 280 -10.50 28.55 17.07
CA SER A 280 -11.34 27.60 16.36
C SER A 280 -10.78 27.44 14.94
N SER A 281 -10.20 26.30 14.61
CA SER A 281 -9.99 25.96 13.21
C SER A 281 -11.37 26.00 12.52
N PRO A 282 -11.48 26.58 11.30
CA PRO A 282 -12.75 26.63 10.61
C PRO A 282 -13.31 25.22 10.46
N LYS A 283 -14.57 25.02 10.84
CA LYS A 283 -15.24 23.73 10.69
C LYS A 283 -15.51 23.51 9.21
N ILE A 284 -14.88 22.48 8.65
CA ILE A 284 -15.17 21.99 7.31
C ILE A 284 -16.21 20.87 7.48
N HIS A 285 -17.30 20.98 6.73
CA HIS A 285 -18.28 19.91 6.58
C HIS A 285 -18.16 19.35 5.18
N ILE A 286 -18.08 18.02 5.04
CA ILE A 286 -18.09 17.34 3.75
C ILE A 286 -19.53 16.90 3.47
N PRO A 287 -20.22 17.51 2.49
CA PRO A 287 -21.56 17.08 2.11
C PRO A 287 -21.51 15.65 1.58
N PRO A 288 -22.47 14.79 1.97
CA PRO A 288 -22.58 13.46 1.40
C PRO A 288 -23.15 13.50 -0.03
N GLU A 289 -22.86 12.49 -0.84
CA GLU A 289 -23.19 12.47 -2.28
C GLU A 289 -24.70 12.57 -2.57
N TRP A 290 -25.59 12.24 -1.63
CA TRP A 290 -27.04 12.41 -1.85
C TRP A 290 -27.55 13.83 -1.61
N GLU A 291 -26.73 14.76 -1.12
CA GLU A 291 -27.14 16.16 -0.99
C GLU A 291 -27.18 16.87 -2.35
N PRO A 292 -27.84 18.04 -2.44
CA PRO A 292 -27.97 18.74 -3.72
C PRO A 292 -26.62 19.12 -4.34
N HIS A 293 -26.47 18.87 -5.64
CA HIS A 293 -25.28 19.20 -6.41
C HIS A 293 -25.50 20.47 -7.23
N SER A 294 -24.41 21.20 -7.48
CA SER A 294 -24.41 22.29 -8.45
C SER A 294 -24.23 21.74 -9.86
N HIS A 295 -23.37 20.73 -10.01
CA HIS A 295 -23.08 20.01 -11.26
C HIS A 295 -22.25 18.75 -10.97
N THR A 296 -22.20 17.86 -11.96
CA THR A 296 -21.28 16.71 -11.98
C THR A 296 -20.07 17.01 -12.86
N CYS A 297 -18.87 16.68 -12.39
CA CYS A 297 -17.64 16.69 -13.17
C CYS A 297 -17.31 15.30 -13.74
N MET A 298 -16.77 15.27 -14.95
CA MET A 298 -16.27 14.08 -15.63
C MET A 298 -14.97 14.43 -16.36
N VAL A 299 -14.15 13.42 -16.65
CA VAL A 299 -12.93 13.61 -17.45
C VAL A 299 -13.02 12.77 -18.72
N TRP A 300 -12.60 13.36 -19.84
CA TRP A 300 -12.61 12.70 -21.13
C TRP A 300 -11.41 11.74 -21.27
N PRO A 301 -11.63 10.48 -21.70
CA PRO A 301 -10.56 9.52 -21.90
C PRO A 301 -9.49 10.04 -22.87
N ALA A 302 -8.26 10.11 -22.37
CA ALA A 302 -7.19 10.83 -23.04
C ALA A 302 -6.25 9.96 -23.88
N SER A 303 -5.97 8.73 -23.42
CA SER A 303 -4.79 7.98 -23.84
C SER A 303 -5.09 6.57 -24.34
N ALA A 304 -4.79 6.31 -25.61
CA ALA A 304 -4.89 4.97 -26.20
C ALA A 304 -3.89 3.99 -25.58
N ARG A 305 -2.81 4.48 -24.96
CA ARG A 305 -1.84 3.64 -24.24
C ARG A 305 -2.46 3.01 -22.98
N ILE A 306 -3.35 3.74 -22.31
CA ILE A 306 -4.08 3.24 -21.15
C ILE A 306 -5.19 2.32 -21.63
N TRP A 307 -5.94 2.77 -22.63
CA TRP A 307 -7.12 2.08 -23.15
C TRP A 307 -6.80 1.11 -24.30
N ARG A 308 -5.62 0.49 -24.28
CA ARG A 308 -5.10 -0.55 -25.20
C ARG A 308 -4.89 -0.12 -26.66
N SER A 309 -5.84 0.57 -27.28
CA SER A 309 -5.77 1.02 -28.67
C SER A 309 -6.63 2.26 -28.90
N SER A 310 -6.40 2.96 -30.02
CA SER A 310 -7.25 4.10 -30.39
C SER A 310 -8.71 3.69 -30.64
N SER A 311 -8.94 2.53 -31.25
CA SER A 311 -10.29 2.02 -31.52
C SER A 311 -11.03 1.65 -30.24
N TYR A 312 -10.34 1.10 -29.25
CA TYR A 312 -10.94 0.80 -27.94
C TYR A 312 -11.17 2.09 -27.14
N LEU A 313 -10.23 3.04 -27.18
CA LEU A 313 -10.40 4.37 -26.58
C LEU A 313 -11.65 5.09 -27.11
N ASP A 314 -11.91 5.05 -28.42
CA ASP A 314 -13.09 5.69 -29.01
C ASP A 314 -14.40 5.05 -28.55
N LYS A 315 -14.39 3.73 -28.30
CA LYS A 315 -15.52 3.03 -27.69
C LYS A 315 -15.74 3.45 -26.23
N VAL A 316 -14.66 3.58 -25.44
CA VAL A 316 -14.74 4.08 -24.04
C VAL A 316 -15.25 5.53 -24.01
N ARG A 317 -14.84 6.36 -24.97
CA ARG A 317 -15.37 7.73 -25.13
C ARG A 317 -16.87 7.74 -25.42
N GLN A 318 -17.38 6.77 -26.18
CA GLN A 318 -18.83 6.61 -26.39
C GLN A 318 -19.55 6.23 -25.08
N ASP A 319 -18.96 5.40 -24.24
CA ASP A 319 -19.50 5.09 -22.90
C ASP A 319 -19.56 6.35 -22.04
N ILE A 320 -18.46 7.11 -21.96
CA ILE A 320 -18.40 8.38 -21.21
C ILE A 320 -19.42 9.40 -21.73
N ALA A 321 -19.56 9.53 -23.06
CA ALA A 321 -20.57 10.41 -23.64
C ALA A 321 -22.01 9.98 -23.29
N ARG A 322 -22.27 8.67 -23.22
CA ARG A 322 -23.58 8.14 -22.79
C ARG A 322 -23.87 8.44 -21.32
N ILE A 323 -22.87 8.31 -20.45
CA ILE A 323 -23.00 8.67 -19.02
C ILE A 323 -23.30 10.17 -18.88
N ALA A 324 -22.54 11.04 -19.55
CA ALA A 324 -22.75 12.49 -19.50
C ALA A 324 -24.17 12.89 -19.99
N LYS A 325 -24.67 12.25 -21.06
CA LYS A 325 -26.03 12.44 -21.57
C LYS A 325 -27.12 11.90 -20.64
N ALA A 326 -26.82 10.88 -19.82
CA ALA A 326 -27.75 10.36 -18.82
C ALA A 326 -27.86 11.28 -17.59
N ILE A 327 -26.78 11.99 -17.24
CA ILE A 327 -26.74 12.94 -16.12
C ILE A 327 -27.37 14.29 -16.50
N SER A 328 -27.07 14.80 -17.70
CA SER A 328 -27.40 16.18 -18.10
C SER A 328 -28.88 16.61 -17.99
N PRO A 329 -29.90 15.72 -18.07
CA PRO A 329 -31.29 16.10 -17.80
C PRO A 329 -31.54 16.53 -16.35
N TYR A 330 -30.76 16.01 -15.40
CA TYR A 330 -30.97 16.20 -13.96
C TYR A 330 -30.12 17.33 -13.38
N GLU A 331 -28.91 17.55 -13.91
CA GLU A 331 -28.01 18.62 -13.49
C GLU A 331 -26.95 18.93 -14.56
N PRO A 332 -26.29 20.10 -14.53
CA PRO A 332 -25.21 20.40 -15.46
C PRO A 332 -24.03 19.42 -15.34
N VAL A 333 -23.31 19.22 -16.45
CA VAL A 333 -22.11 18.38 -16.50
C VAL A 333 -20.92 19.21 -16.97
N THR A 334 -19.83 19.18 -16.21
CA THR A 334 -18.52 19.68 -16.63
C THR A 334 -17.69 18.52 -17.14
N LEU A 335 -17.38 18.52 -18.44
CA LEU A 335 -16.51 17.53 -19.07
C LEU A 335 -15.11 18.13 -19.29
N ILE A 336 -14.15 17.66 -18.50
CA ILE A 336 -12.76 18.08 -18.57
C ILE A 336 -12.07 17.34 -19.72
N VAL A 337 -11.41 18.07 -20.61
CA VAL A 337 -10.81 17.51 -21.83
C VAL A 337 -9.40 18.05 -22.01
N ASN A 338 -8.46 17.21 -22.46
CA ASN A 338 -7.16 17.71 -22.92
C ASN A 338 -7.35 18.80 -24.00
N PRO A 339 -6.62 19.93 -23.96
CA PRO A 339 -6.84 21.06 -24.88
C PRO A 339 -6.82 20.68 -26.37
N ASP A 340 -5.96 19.75 -26.77
CA ASP A 340 -5.83 19.24 -28.14
C ASP A 340 -6.97 18.30 -28.57
N GLN A 341 -7.81 17.85 -27.64
CA GLN A 341 -8.92 16.92 -27.86
C GLN A 341 -10.31 17.58 -27.75
N VAL A 342 -10.39 18.90 -27.52
CA VAL A 342 -11.67 19.61 -27.35
C VAL A 342 -12.60 19.44 -28.55
N SER A 343 -12.08 19.54 -29.77
CA SER A 343 -12.88 19.43 -30.99
C SER A 343 -13.47 18.02 -31.16
N SER A 344 -12.71 16.97 -30.85
CA SER A 344 -13.19 15.59 -30.95
C SER A 344 -14.16 15.24 -29.82
N ALA A 345 -13.98 15.80 -28.62
CA ALA A 345 -14.95 15.66 -27.54
C ALA A 345 -16.28 16.32 -27.91
N LYS A 346 -16.25 17.55 -28.45
CA LYS A 346 -17.44 18.28 -28.91
C LYS A 346 -18.26 17.49 -29.94
N SER A 347 -17.61 16.76 -30.86
CA SER A 347 -18.34 16.00 -31.88
C SER A 347 -19.11 14.78 -31.34
N ALA A 348 -18.92 14.40 -30.07
CA ALA A 348 -19.71 13.34 -29.43
C ALA A 348 -21.10 13.81 -28.95
N PHE A 349 -21.35 15.12 -28.95
CA PHE A 349 -22.52 15.77 -28.38
C PHE A 349 -23.28 16.59 -29.43
N THR A 350 -24.60 16.62 -29.32
CA THR A 350 -25.45 17.50 -30.12
C THR A 350 -25.40 18.94 -29.58
N THR A 351 -25.88 19.91 -30.35
CA THR A 351 -26.03 21.29 -29.89
C THR A 351 -26.96 21.42 -28.68
N THR A 352 -27.94 20.52 -28.54
CA THR A 352 -28.83 20.46 -27.38
C THR A 352 -28.10 19.91 -26.15
N ASP A 353 -27.31 18.84 -26.31
CA ASP A 353 -26.50 18.28 -25.22
C ASP A 353 -25.54 19.33 -24.65
N LEU A 354 -24.87 20.09 -25.53
CA LEU A 354 -23.89 21.13 -25.16
C LEU A 354 -24.49 22.34 -24.44
N LYS A 355 -25.82 22.46 -24.31
CA LYS A 355 -26.45 23.46 -23.42
C LYS A 355 -26.31 23.10 -21.95
N ARG A 356 -26.11 21.81 -21.64
CA ARG A 356 -26.00 21.29 -20.28
C ARG A 356 -24.68 20.57 -20.02
N ILE A 357 -23.89 20.30 -21.06
CA ILE A 357 -22.56 19.70 -20.97
C ILE A 357 -21.52 20.76 -21.39
N SER A 358 -20.81 21.29 -20.40
CA SER A 358 -19.74 22.27 -20.57
C SER A 358 -18.41 21.55 -20.79
N ILE A 359 -17.74 21.80 -21.92
CA ILE A 359 -16.42 21.23 -22.20
C ILE A 359 -15.33 22.20 -21.75
N VAL A 360 -14.50 21.77 -20.80
CA VAL A 360 -13.49 22.61 -20.16
C VAL A 360 -12.09 22.08 -20.45
N PRO A 361 -11.22 22.85 -21.14
CA PRO A 361 -9.89 22.39 -21.50
C PRO A 361 -8.94 22.38 -20.29
N MET A 362 -8.55 21.19 -19.80
CA MET A 362 -7.50 21.02 -18.80
C MET A 362 -6.64 19.80 -19.12
N PRO A 363 -5.30 19.85 -18.92
CA PRO A 363 -4.43 18.70 -19.15
C PRO A 363 -4.74 17.55 -18.18
N VAL A 364 -4.94 16.35 -18.72
CA VAL A 364 -5.21 15.10 -17.97
C VAL A 364 -4.46 13.92 -18.59
N ASP A 365 -4.10 12.92 -17.79
CA ASP A 365 -3.50 11.66 -18.25
C ASP A 365 -4.58 10.61 -18.51
N ASP A 366 -5.65 10.57 -17.69
CA ASP A 366 -6.75 9.60 -17.79
C ASP A 366 -8.10 10.15 -17.27
N LEU A 367 -9.13 9.29 -17.18
CA LEU A 367 -10.54 9.70 -16.98
C LEU A 367 -11.06 9.74 -15.52
N TRP A 368 -10.26 9.41 -14.52
CA TRP A 368 -10.71 9.07 -13.16
C TRP A 368 -11.04 10.31 -12.32
N ALA A 369 -12.14 10.99 -12.67
CA ALA A 369 -12.58 12.23 -12.03
C ALA A 369 -12.67 12.10 -10.50
N ARG A 370 -13.26 11.00 -10.00
CA ARG A 370 -13.44 10.72 -8.57
C ARG A 370 -12.13 10.76 -7.78
N ASP A 371 -11.04 10.31 -8.39
CA ASP A 371 -9.76 10.11 -7.72
C ASP A 371 -8.80 11.30 -7.89
N THR A 372 -9.00 12.10 -8.93
CA THR A 372 -8.04 13.14 -9.37
C THR A 372 -8.54 14.57 -9.11
N LEU A 373 -9.84 14.76 -8.92
CA LEU A 373 -10.43 16.02 -8.50
C LEU A 373 -10.37 16.18 -6.96
N PRO A 374 -10.51 17.40 -6.44
CA PRO A 374 -10.42 17.64 -5.00
C PRO A 374 -11.67 17.14 -4.29
N VAL A 375 -11.54 16.75 -3.04
CA VAL A 375 -12.71 16.47 -2.19
C VAL A 375 -13.34 17.80 -1.79
N PHE A 376 -14.59 18.03 -2.19
CA PHE A 376 -15.27 19.28 -1.91
C PHE A 376 -15.82 19.33 -0.48
N GLY A 377 -15.67 20.48 0.17
CA GLY A 377 -16.20 20.74 1.49
C GLY A 377 -16.87 22.11 1.55
N ILE A 378 -17.67 22.31 2.59
CA ILE A 378 -18.27 23.59 2.93
C ILE A 378 -17.60 24.09 4.21
N GLN A 379 -16.92 25.23 4.09
CA GLN A 379 -16.33 25.93 5.22
C GLN A 379 -17.34 26.93 5.79
N GLN A 380 -17.58 26.85 7.10
CA GLN A 380 -18.38 27.85 7.82
C GLN A 380 -17.46 28.98 8.34
N ASP A 381 -17.76 30.22 7.95
CA ASP A 381 -17.05 31.38 8.50
C ASP A 381 -17.55 31.67 9.93
N GLY A 382 -16.63 31.64 10.90
CA GLY A 382 -16.93 31.84 12.33
C GLY A 382 -17.37 33.26 12.73
N SER A 383 -17.73 34.12 11.78
CA SER A 383 -18.35 35.42 12.08
C SER A 383 -19.83 35.21 12.40
N SER A 384 -20.32 35.83 13.47
CA SER A 384 -21.71 35.81 13.97
C SER A 384 -22.76 36.40 13.02
N SER A 385 -22.44 36.56 11.74
CA SER A 385 -23.38 36.88 10.66
C SER A 385 -23.82 35.56 10.00
N PRO A 386 -25.11 35.20 10.01
CA PRO A 386 -25.58 34.03 9.29
C PRO A 386 -25.44 34.28 7.78
N GLY A 387 -24.53 33.58 7.07
CA GLY A 387 -24.70 33.46 5.61
C GLY A 387 -23.52 33.31 4.64
N SER A 388 -22.24 33.07 5.01
CA SER A 388 -21.24 32.71 3.99
C SER A 388 -20.65 31.32 4.19
N ASN A 389 -21.48 30.30 3.97
CA ASN A 389 -20.94 28.98 3.63
C ASN A 389 -20.10 29.14 2.35
N THR A 390 -18.84 28.70 2.39
CA THR A 390 -17.94 28.82 1.24
C THR A 390 -17.54 27.43 0.76
N LEU A 391 -17.68 27.18 -0.55
CA LEU A 391 -17.16 25.98 -1.18
C LEU A 391 -15.63 26.01 -1.14
N VAL A 392 -15.04 24.94 -0.61
CA VAL A 392 -13.60 24.71 -0.58
C VAL A 392 -13.29 23.37 -1.23
N GLY A 393 -12.07 23.22 -1.76
CA GLY A 393 -11.58 21.97 -2.29
C GLY A 393 -10.35 21.49 -1.55
N ILE A 394 -10.40 20.27 -1.03
CA ILE A 394 -9.29 19.60 -0.35
C ILE A 394 -8.49 18.82 -1.39
N ASP A 395 -7.25 19.22 -1.59
CA ASP A 395 -6.30 18.54 -2.45
C ASP A 395 -5.60 17.42 -1.68
N PHE A 396 -5.78 16.19 -2.16
CA PHE A 396 -5.39 14.95 -1.50
C PHE A 396 -4.12 14.31 -2.07
N ASN A 397 -3.30 15.09 -2.79
CA ASN A 397 -1.98 14.69 -3.32
C ASN A 397 -2.00 13.38 -4.13
N PHE A 398 -2.85 13.28 -5.15
CA PHE A 398 -2.95 12.10 -6.00
C PHE A 398 -1.58 11.65 -6.56
N ASN A 399 -1.29 10.34 -6.50
CA ASN A 399 0.01 9.78 -6.92
C ASN A 399 -0.10 8.58 -7.88
N GLY A 400 -1.22 8.45 -8.60
CA GLY A 400 -1.43 7.36 -9.57
C GLY A 400 -1.55 6.00 -8.89
N TRP A 401 -2.34 5.93 -7.81
CA TRP A 401 -2.56 4.76 -6.97
C TRP A 401 -1.27 4.07 -6.48
N GLY A 402 -0.34 4.85 -5.96
CA GLY A 402 0.96 4.35 -5.50
C GLY A 402 1.96 4.16 -6.65
N ASN A 403 1.95 5.06 -7.63
CA ASN A 403 2.77 5.02 -8.85
C ASN A 403 2.50 3.79 -9.75
N LYS A 404 1.31 3.22 -9.68
CA LYS A 404 0.89 2.12 -10.57
C LYS A 404 0.52 2.60 -11.97
N GLN A 405 0.15 3.87 -12.10
CA GLN A 405 -0.14 4.55 -13.38
C GLN A 405 0.62 5.87 -13.52
N VAL A 406 0.84 6.30 -14.77
CA VAL A 406 1.36 7.63 -15.10
C VAL A 406 0.33 8.69 -14.73
N HIS A 407 0.74 9.71 -13.97
CA HIS A 407 -0.18 10.65 -13.31
C HIS A 407 0.36 12.09 -13.26
N THR A 408 1.32 12.45 -14.11
CA THR A 408 2.01 13.76 -14.05
C THR A 408 1.05 14.94 -14.23
N LYS A 409 0.01 14.79 -15.06
CA LYS A 409 -1.05 15.77 -15.27
C LYS A 409 -2.15 15.60 -14.22
N ASP A 410 -2.56 14.36 -13.96
CA ASP A 410 -3.64 14.05 -13.00
C ASP A 410 -3.32 14.53 -11.58
N ALA A 411 -2.05 14.42 -11.13
CA ALA A 411 -1.61 14.94 -9.83
C ALA A 411 -1.70 16.46 -9.68
N LYS A 412 -1.91 17.19 -10.78
CA LYS A 412 -2.11 18.66 -10.79
C LYS A 412 -3.56 19.03 -11.10
N LEU A 413 -4.44 18.06 -11.34
CA LEU A 413 -5.79 18.34 -11.81
C LEU A 413 -6.61 19.05 -10.74
N ALA A 414 -6.55 18.60 -9.48
CA ALA A 414 -7.24 19.25 -8.36
C ALA A 414 -6.86 20.75 -8.22
N GLU A 415 -5.56 21.06 -8.21
CA GLU A 415 -5.06 22.44 -8.17
C GLU A 415 -5.55 23.26 -9.38
N THR A 416 -5.44 22.69 -10.58
CA THR A 416 -5.83 23.36 -11.83
C THR A 416 -7.32 23.67 -11.84
N PHE A 417 -8.14 22.71 -11.40
CA PHE A 417 -9.59 22.84 -11.30
C PHE A 417 -10.00 23.92 -10.30
N LEU A 418 -9.47 23.88 -9.07
CA LEU A 418 -9.75 24.87 -8.03
C LEU A 418 -9.38 26.29 -8.48
N LYS A 419 -8.22 26.44 -9.13
CA LYS A 419 -7.79 27.73 -9.68
C LYS A 419 -8.72 28.23 -10.78
N TYR A 420 -9.16 27.34 -11.68
CA TYR A 420 -10.04 27.69 -12.79
C TYR A 420 -11.40 28.22 -12.29
N TYR A 421 -11.99 27.57 -11.28
CA TYR A 421 -13.28 27.96 -10.70
C TYR A 421 -13.19 28.95 -9.54
N ASN A 422 -11.99 29.45 -9.22
CA ASN A 422 -11.74 30.34 -8.08
C ASN A 422 -12.29 29.78 -6.76
N ILE A 423 -12.08 28.48 -6.52
CA ILE A 423 -12.44 27.78 -5.29
C ILE A 423 -11.21 27.73 -4.39
N THR A 424 -11.39 28.03 -3.11
CA THR A 424 -10.30 27.99 -2.12
C THR A 424 -9.73 26.58 -2.02
N ARG A 425 -8.43 26.44 -2.27
CA ARG A 425 -7.68 25.19 -2.12
C ARG A 425 -7.20 25.01 -0.69
N LEU A 426 -7.52 23.87 -0.10
CA LEU A 426 -6.95 23.38 1.15
C LEU A 426 -6.00 22.22 0.85
N THR A 427 -4.75 22.29 1.30
CA THR A 427 -3.77 21.24 1.05
C THR A 427 -3.76 20.24 2.19
N SER A 428 -3.91 18.95 1.88
CA SER A 428 -3.62 17.87 2.82
C SER A 428 -2.14 17.48 2.75
N LYS A 429 -1.62 16.82 3.78
CA LYS A 429 -0.35 16.06 3.71
C LYS A 429 -0.57 14.57 3.43
N ILE A 430 -1.83 14.14 3.45
CA ILE A 430 -2.24 12.77 3.16
C ILE A 430 -2.24 12.62 1.64
N VAL A 431 -1.69 11.50 1.19
CA VAL A 431 -1.76 11.04 -0.19
C VAL A 431 -2.93 10.08 -0.31
N GLY A 432 -3.84 10.30 -1.25
CA GLY A 432 -4.92 9.37 -1.53
C GLY A 432 -5.82 9.84 -2.66
N GLU A 433 -7.00 9.25 -2.71
CA GLU A 433 -7.98 9.40 -3.77
C GLU A 433 -9.39 9.60 -3.20
N GLY A 434 -10.28 10.29 -3.93
CA GLY A 434 -11.67 10.43 -3.51
C GLY A 434 -12.39 9.09 -3.36
N GLY A 435 -12.15 8.10 -4.24
CA GLY A 435 -12.78 6.78 -4.13
C GLY A 435 -12.36 5.98 -2.88
N SER A 436 -11.27 6.38 -2.21
CA SER A 436 -10.84 5.77 -0.95
C SER A 436 -11.66 6.24 0.27
N LEU A 437 -12.53 7.24 0.10
CA LEU A 437 -13.27 7.92 1.18
C LEU A 437 -14.77 7.83 0.94
N GLU A 438 -15.54 7.46 1.97
CA GLU A 438 -17.00 7.56 1.92
C GLU A 438 -17.59 8.22 3.17
N PHE A 439 -18.35 9.29 2.96
CA PHE A 439 -18.82 10.21 4.00
C PHE A 439 -20.33 10.07 4.24
N ASP A 440 -20.75 10.16 5.51
CA ASP A 440 -22.18 10.20 5.85
C ASP A 440 -22.78 11.60 5.96
N GLY A 441 -21.95 12.64 5.93
CA GLY A 441 -22.33 14.04 6.23
C GLY A 441 -22.45 14.36 7.73
N ASP A 442 -22.55 13.36 8.60
CA ASP A 442 -22.72 13.50 10.05
C ASP A 442 -21.42 13.27 10.83
N GLY A 443 -20.27 13.32 10.14
CA GLY A 443 -18.94 13.21 10.73
C GLY A 443 -18.38 11.79 10.77
N THR A 444 -18.98 10.84 10.06
CA THR A 444 -18.45 9.48 9.88
C THR A 444 -17.78 9.35 8.51
N LEU A 445 -16.57 8.78 8.52
CA LEU A 445 -15.87 8.34 7.33
C LEU A 445 -15.75 6.81 7.33
N LEU A 446 -16.08 6.18 6.21
CA LEU A 446 -15.69 4.80 5.90
C LEU A 446 -14.43 4.82 5.03
N VAL A 447 -13.49 3.91 5.33
CA VAL A 447 -12.23 3.82 4.59
C VAL A 447 -11.67 2.39 4.63
N THR A 448 -10.92 2.01 3.61
CA THR A 448 -10.16 0.76 3.59
C THR A 448 -8.70 1.01 3.96
N GLU A 449 -8.18 0.24 4.90
CA GLU A 449 -6.78 0.30 5.35
C GLU A 449 -5.82 0.04 4.19
N SER A 450 -6.14 -0.94 3.33
CA SER A 450 -5.32 -1.30 2.17
C SER A 450 -5.12 -0.16 1.17
N SER A 451 -6.08 0.77 1.04
CA SER A 451 -6.01 1.85 0.05
C SER A 451 -5.21 3.06 0.55
N ILE A 452 -5.36 3.42 1.83
CA ILE A 452 -4.79 4.66 2.37
C ILE A 452 -3.66 4.46 3.37
N PHE A 453 -3.72 3.42 4.21
CA PHE A 453 -2.71 3.15 5.26
C PHE A 453 -1.72 2.09 4.78
N ASN A 454 -0.90 2.47 3.80
CA ASN A 454 0.09 1.58 3.20
C ASN A 454 1.37 2.36 2.85
N SER A 455 2.41 1.64 2.43
CA SER A 455 3.70 2.25 2.10
C SER A 455 3.74 2.95 0.74
N ASN A 456 2.76 2.74 -0.14
CA ASN A 456 2.74 3.34 -1.48
C ASN A 456 1.93 4.64 -1.54
N ARG A 457 1.06 4.90 -0.56
CA ARG A 457 0.37 6.19 -0.33
C ARG A 457 1.06 6.97 0.78
N ASN A 458 1.07 6.42 1.98
CA ASN A 458 1.34 7.16 3.22
C ASN A 458 2.45 6.51 4.07
N PRO A 459 3.68 6.30 3.54
CA PRO A 459 4.77 5.60 4.26
C PRO A 459 5.28 6.33 5.51
N GLY A 460 4.95 7.62 5.68
CA GLY A 460 5.38 8.43 6.81
C GLY A 460 4.62 8.16 8.11
N TYR A 461 3.45 7.52 8.04
CA TYR A 461 2.62 7.23 9.21
C TYR A 461 3.07 5.92 9.88
N LYS A 462 3.42 5.99 11.16
CA LYS A 462 3.90 4.82 11.93
C LYS A 462 2.74 3.97 12.43
N THR A 463 1.61 4.58 12.74
CA THR A 463 0.41 3.91 13.22
C THR A 463 -0.83 4.38 12.48
N ARG A 464 -1.84 3.51 12.38
CA ARG A 464 -3.15 3.86 11.82
C ARG A 464 -3.80 5.03 12.56
N ARG A 465 -3.55 5.13 13.87
CA ARG A 465 -4.11 6.20 14.71
C ARG A 465 -3.56 7.57 14.34
N ASP A 466 -2.29 7.66 13.95
CA ASP A 466 -1.71 8.93 13.50
C ASP A 466 -2.41 9.43 12.22
N LEU A 467 -2.65 8.53 11.26
CA LEU A 467 -3.38 8.86 10.02
C LEU A 467 -4.86 9.19 10.30
N GLU A 468 -5.51 8.44 11.20
CA GLU A 468 -6.88 8.69 11.61
C GLU A 468 -7.08 10.10 12.20
N LEU A 469 -6.16 10.58 13.03
CA LEU A 469 -6.22 11.93 13.59
C LEU A 469 -6.09 13.02 12.51
N ASP A 470 -5.24 12.79 11.51
CA ASP A 470 -5.11 13.72 10.40
C ASP A 470 -6.32 13.69 9.46
N LEU A 471 -6.92 12.51 9.20
CA LEU A 471 -8.19 12.41 8.48
C LEU A 471 -9.31 13.17 9.19
N ILE A 472 -9.43 12.97 10.51
CA ILE A 472 -10.39 13.68 11.36
C ILE A 472 -10.21 15.19 11.27
N SER A 473 -8.97 15.65 11.36
CA SER A 473 -8.63 17.08 11.30
C SER A 473 -8.92 17.68 9.92
N VAL A 474 -8.51 17.01 8.84
CA VAL A 474 -8.64 17.51 7.46
C VAL A 474 -10.10 17.59 7.03
N PHE A 475 -10.92 16.61 7.39
CA PHE A 475 -12.30 16.49 6.91
C PHE A 475 -13.36 16.90 7.95
N GLY A 476 -12.95 17.36 9.14
CA GLY A 476 -13.89 17.78 10.19
C GLY A 476 -14.75 16.63 10.73
N LEU A 477 -14.18 15.44 10.85
CA LEU A 477 -14.91 14.22 11.24
C LEU A 477 -14.94 14.02 12.75
N GLU A 478 -15.83 13.15 13.19
CA GLU A 478 -15.90 12.67 14.58
C GLU A 478 -15.49 11.20 14.68
N LYS A 479 -15.66 10.43 13.59
CA LYS A 479 -15.42 8.99 13.58
C LYS A 479 -14.91 8.48 12.24
N VAL A 480 -13.94 7.57 12.29
CA VAL A 480 -13.46 6.81 11.13
C VAL A 480 -13.71 5.32 11.38
N ILE A 481 -14.29 4.63 10.40
CA ILE A 481 -14.52 3.19 10.42
C ILE A 481 -13.62 2.55 9.38
N TRP A 482 -12.79 1.62 9.84
CA TRP A 482 -11.77 0.98 9.03
C TRP A 482 -12.21 -0.41 8.58
N PHE A 483 -12.18 -0.64 7.28
CA PHE A 483 -12.19 -1.96 6.69
C PHE A 483 -10.77 -2.38 6.35
N LYS A 484 -10.46 -3.67 6.36
CA LYS A 484 -9.12 -4.15 6.02
C LYS A 484 -8.78 -3.93 4.54
N GLY A 485 -9.77 -4.11 3.67
CA GLY A 485 -9.62 -4.09 2.21
C GLY A 485 -8.67 -5.19 1.69
N VAL A 486 -8.20 -5.05 0.45
CA VAL A 486 -7.29 -6.01 -0.20
C VAL A 486 -6.17 -5.29 -0.95
N VAL A 487 -4.96 -5.82 -0.84
CA VAL A 487 -3.74 -5.18 -1.38
C VAL A 487 -3.33 -5.86 -2.69
N ASN A 488 -3.00 -5.08 -3.71
CA ASN A 488 -2.54 -5.54 -5.03
C ASN A 488 -3.48 -6.54 -5.72
N GLN A 489 -4.78 -6.49 -5.43
CA GLN A 489 -5.81 -7.25 -6.17
C GLN A 489 -6.46 -6.40 -7.28
N ASP A 490 -6.34 -5.08 -7.16
CA ASP A 490 -6.66 -4.09 -8.19
C ASP A 490 -5.66 -2.92 -8.12
N ILE A 491 -5.79 -1.96 -9.03
CA ILE A 491 -4.92 -0.79 -9.04
C ILE A 491 -5.14 0.08 -7.79
N THR A 492 -6.38 0.12 -7.28
CA THR A 492 -6.76 1.03 -6.20
C THR A 492 -6.30 0.59 -4.81
N ASP A 493 -5.93 -0.69 -4.65
CA ASP A 493 -5.77 -1.37 -3.35
C ASP A 493 -7.10 -1.38 -2.56
N ALA A 494 -8.19 -1.70 -3.28
CA ALA A 494 -9.56 -1.80 -2.81
C ALA A 494 -10.11 -0.51 -2.21
N HIS A 495 -10.41 0.47 -3.06
CA HIS A 495 -11.22 1.63 -2.68
C HIS A 495 -12.52 1.23 -1.98
N VAL A 496 -12.92 2.03 -0.99
CA VAL A 496 -14.12 1.76 -0.19
C VAL A 496 -15.39 1.90 -1.03
N ASP A 497 -15.38 2.77 -2.05
CA ASP A 497 -16.51 2.97 -2.98
C ASP A 497 -16.86 1.72 -3.81
N SER A 498 -15.96 0.74 -3.84
CA SER A 498 -16.13 -0.55 -4.49
C SER A 498 -16.68 -1.63 -3.55
N LEU A 499 -16.83 -1.28 -2.27
CA LEU A 499 -17.13 -2.18 -1.16
C LEU A 499 -18.38 -1.75 -0.40
N VAL A 500 -18.40 -0.52 0.13
CA VAL A 500 -19.49 0.03 0.95
C VAL A 500 -19.71 1.49 0.61
N ARG A 501 -20.96 1.88 0.41
CA ARG A 501 -21.34 3.28 0.16
C ARG A 501 -22.49 3.70 1.04
N PHE A 502 -22.46 4.94 1.53
CA PHE A 502 -23.59 5.48 2.27
C PHE A 502 -24.76 5.82 1.34
N VAL A 503 -25.98 5.59 1.83
CA VAL A 503 -27.23 6.03 1.17
C VAL A 503 -27.81 7.24 1.89
N ARG A 504 -27.74 7.19 3.21
CA ARG A 504 -28.13 8.22 4.17
C ARG A 504 -27.48 7.87 5.51
N PRO A 505 -27.47 8.76 6.51
CA PRO A 505 -26.83 8.46 7.78
C PRO A 505 -27.40 7.18 8.43
N GLY A 506 -26.51 6.29 8.89
CA GLY A 506 -26.86 4.98 9.45
C GLY A 506 -27.33 3.92 8.45
N VAL A 507 -27.39 4.19 7.13
CA VAL A 507 -27.77 3.21 6.11
C VAL A 507 -26.71 3.13 5.02
N VAL A 508 -26.22 1.92 4.77
CA VAL A 508 -25.17 1.66 3.78
C VAL A 508 -25.60 0.59 2.78
N ILE A 509 -25.13 0.73 1.54
CA ILE A 509 -25.12 -0.35 0.56
C ILE A 509 -23.79 -1.08 0.66
N LEU A 510 -23.83 -2.40 0.79
CA LEU A 510 -22.68 -3.30 0.77
C LEU A 510 -22.66 -4.08 -0.54
N ASN A 511 -21.55 -4.00 -1.26
CA ASN A 511 -21.31 -4.78 -2.47
C ASN A 511 -21.15 -6.27 -2.12
N ARG A 512 -21.88 -7.15 -2.81
CA ARG A 512 -21.85 -8.61 -2.62
C ARG A 512 -21.49 -9.32 -3.92
N PRO A 513 -20.74 -10.45 -3.86
CA PRO A 513 -20.51 -11.28 -5.03
C PRO A 513 -21.84 -11.83 -5.59
N PRO A 514 -21.89 -12.33 -6.83
CA PRO A 514 -23.13 -12.80 -7.46
C PRO A 514 -23.87 -13.87 -6.62
N LYS A 515 -25.22 -13.81 -6.58
CA LYS A 515 -26.05 -14.73 -5.79
C LYS A 515 -25.84 -16.19 -6.22
N GLY A 516 -25.59 -17.07 -5.26
CA GLY A 516 -25.49 -18.52 -5.50
C GLY A 516 -24.20 -18.96 -6.19
N SER A 517 -23.22 -18.07 -6.38
CA SER A 517 -21.91 -18.43 -6.94
C SER A 517 -20.89 -18.72 -5.82
N THR A 518 -20.01 -19.69 -6.06
CA THR A 518 -18.73 -19.82 -5.33
C THR A 518 -17.61 -19.01 -6.00
N LEU A 519 -17.98 -18.14 -6.95
CA LEU A 519 -17.08 -17.45 -7.86
C LEU A 519 -16.96 -15.99 -7.40
N SER A 520 -15.82 -15.61 -6.84
CA SER A 520 -15.53 -14.17 -6.71
C SER A 520 -15.26 -13.55 -8.09
N ARG A 521 -15.27 -12.22 -8.11
CA ARG A 521 -14.86 -11.30 -9.18
C ARG A 521 -13.62 -11.74 -10.00
N GLY A 522 -12.75 -12.62 -9.47
CA GLY A 522 -11.58 -13.17 -10.17
C GLY A 522 -11.73 -14.58 -10.78
N CYS A 523 -12.89 -15.22 -10.75
CA CYS A 523 -13.00 -16.64 -11.06
C CYS A 523 -13.26 -16.97 -12.54
N VAL A 524 -13.90 -16.08 -13.32
CA VAL A 524 -14.31 -16.40 -14.70
C VAL A 524 -13.14 -16.48 -15.69
N LEU A 525 -11.98 -15.88 -15.36
CA LEU A 525 -10.77 -16.04 -16.18
C LEU A 525 -10.17 -17.47 -16.09
N ARG A 526 -10.43 -18.24 -15.01
CA ARG A 526 -9.74 -19.52 -14.77
C ARG A 526 -10.22 -20.67 -15.65
N GLN A 527 -11.46 -20.62 -16.14
CA GLN A 527 -12.01 -21.74 -16.90
C GLN A 527 -11.67 -21.67 -18.40
N HIS A 528 -11.42 -20.47 -18.94
CA HIS A 528 -10.97 -20.28 -20.32
C HIS A 528 -9.44 -20.31 -20.50
N LEU A 529 -8.64 -20.00 -19.45
CA LEU A 529 -7.18 -20.00 -19.52
C LEU A 529 -6.57 -21.07 -18.59
N ARG A 530 -6.44 -22.30 -19.09
CA ARG A 530 -5.79 -23.45 -18.44
C ARG A 530 -4.28 -23.29 -18.12
N LEU A 531 -3.69 -22.08 -18.11
CA LEU A 531 -2.22 -21.94 -18.16
C LEU A 531 -1.53 -20.92 -17.23
N PHE A 532 -2.20 -20.31 -16.24
CA PHE A 532 -1.48 -19.42 -15.31
C PHE A 532 -1.81 -19.68 -13.83
N VAL A 533 -0.85 -20.27 -13.11
CA VAL A 533 -0.88 -20.43 -11.65
C VAL A 533 0.14 -19.48 -11.01
N LYS A 534 -0.37 -18.45 -10.34
CA LYS A 534 0.05 -18.04 -9.00
C LYS A 534 -1.12 -17.36 -8.28
N LEU A 535 -1.97 -18.21 -7.69
CA LEU A 535 -2.77 -18.03 -6.47
C LEU A 535 -3.15 -16.57 -6.09
N ALA A 536 -4.11 -15.96 -6.79
CA ALA A 536 -5.06 -15.10 -6.11
C ALA A 536 -6.05 -16.02 -5.36
N ASP A 537 -6.41 -15.69 -4.14
CA ASP A 537 -7.49 -16.39 -3.44
C ASP A 537 -8.79 -16.10 -4.23
N PRO A 538 -9.46 -17.09 -4.84
CA PRO A 538 -10.68 -16.88 -5.62
C PRO A 538 -11.87 -16.44 -4.77
N ASP A 539 -11.66 -16.09 -3.50
CA ASP A 539 -12.66 -15.62 -2.54
C ASP A 539 -12.27 -14.28 -1.90
N VAL A 540 -11.21 -13.59 -2.35
CA VAL A 540 -10.66 -12.42 -1.62
C VAL A 540 -11.65 -11.24 -1.49
N TRP A 541 -12.41 -10.95 -2.55
CA TRP A 541 -13.40 -9.86 -2.56
C TRP A 541 -14.65 -10.22 -1.73
N SER A 542 -15.04 -11.48 -1.76
CA SER A 542 -16.15 -12.03 -0.97
C SER A 542 -15.79 -12.01 0.53
N LYS A 543 -14.58 -12.46 0.89
CA LYS A 543 -14.02 -12.31 2.24
C LYS A 543 -13.95 -10.85 2.70
N SER A 544 -13.49 -9.95 1.83
CA SER A 544 -13.44 -8.52 2.15
C SER A 544 -14.84 -7.94 2.42
N SER A 545 -15.84 -8.36 1.63
CA SER A 545 -17.24 -8.00 1.85
C SER A 545 -17.82 -8.58 3.15
N ASP A 546 -17.53 -9.85 3.46
CA ASP A 546 -17.95 -10.49 4.72
C ASP A 546 -17.30 -9.82 5.96
N GLU A 547 -16.01 -9.50 5.87
CA GLU A 547 -15.29 -8.75 6.90
C GLU A 547 -15.92 -7.36 7.08
N ALA A 548 -16.21 -6.64 6.00
CA ALA A 548 -16.86 -5.34 6.06
C ALA A 548 -18.27 -5.43 6.69
N LYS A 549 -19.06 -6.44 6.34
CA LYS A 549 -20.36 -6.71 6.96
C LYS A 549 -20.23 -6.94 8.47
N ALA A 550 -19.22 -7.69 8.91
CA ALA A 550 -18.97 -7.95 10.32
C ALA A 550 -18.54 -6.68 11.07
N VAL A 551 -17.70 -5.84 10.46
CA VAL A 551 -17.30 -4.53 11.03
C VAL A 551 -18.53 -3.62 11.18
N LEU A 552 -19.34 -3.48 10.13
CA LEU A 552 -20.55 -2.64 10.14
C LEU A 552 -21.55 -3.08 11.22
N LYS A 553 -21.81 -4.39 11.35
CA LYS A 553 -22.72 -4.94 12.37
C LYS A 553 -22.29 -4.64 13.81
N ASN A 554 -20.99 -4.53 14.04
CA ASN A 554 -20.41 -4.28 15.37
C ASN A 554 -20.03 -2.81 15.59
N SER A 555 -20.41 -1.93 14.67
CA SER A 555 -20.07 -0.52 14.71
C SER A 555 -21.35 0.34 14.73
N THR A 556 -21.16 1.58 15.18
CA THR A 556 -22.13 2.67 14.97
C THR A 556 -21.46 3.76 14.17
N ASP A 557 -22.23 4.67 13.60
CA ASP A 557 -21.70 5.91 13.06
C ASP A 557 -21.28 6.89 14.19
N ALA A 558 -20.85 8.10 13.81
CA ALA A 558 -20.42 9.16 14.72
C ALA A 558 -21.53 9.59 15.70
N LYS A 559 -22.79 9.52 15.30
CA LYS A 559 -23.96 9.88 16.12
C LYS A 559 -24.49 8.71 16.94
N GLY A 560 -23.80 7.57 16.94
CA GLY A 560 -24.19 6.40 17.71
C GLY A 560 -25.29 5.56 17.07
N ARG A 561 -25.65 5.81 15.80
CA ARG A 561 -26.67 5.03 15.10
C ARG A 561 -26.07 3.70 14.63
N PRO A 562 -26.73 2.56 14.84
CA PRO A 562 -26.32 1.29 14.26
C PRO A 562 -26.55 1.29 12.74
N PHE A 563 -25.74 0.50 12.02
CA PHE A 563 -25.86 0.41 10.56
C PHE A 563 -26.98 -0.52 10.11
N THR A 564 -27.87 0.00 9.26
CA THR A 564 -28.71 -0.82 8.38
C THR A 564 -27.92 -1.14 7.12
N ILE A 565 -27.72 -2.43 6.83
CA ILE A 565 -26.92 -2.89 5.69
C ILE A 565 -27.86 -3.39 4.59
N VAL A 566 -27.82 -2.73 3.43
CA VAL A 566 -28.53 -3.13 2.21
C VAL A 566 -27.54 -3.84 1.30
N GLU A 567 -27.82 -5.07 0.91
CA GLU A 567 -26.91 -5.86 0.08
C GLU A 567 -27.23 -5.66 -1.41
N LEU A 568 -26.21 -5.30 -2.19
CA LEU A 568 -26.30 -5.15 -3.64
C LEU A 568 -25.38 -6.18 -4.30
N TYR A 569 -25.96 -7.11 -5.05
CA TYR A 569 -25.24 -8.26 -5.60
C TYR A 569 -24.75 -7.96 -7.01
N GLU A 570 -23.49 -8.27 -7.30
CA GLU A 570 -22.87 -8.17 -8.63
C GLU A 570 -23.58 -9.06 -9.67
N PRO A 571 -23.51 -8.69 -10.97
CA PRO A 571 -24.10 -9.50 -12.04
C PRO A 571 -23.44 -10.87 -12.15
N ASP A 572 -24.18 -11.86 -12.64
CA ASP A 572 -23.58 -13.14 -13.01
C ASP A 572 -22.59 -12.92 -14.16
N PRO A 573 -21.30 -13.21 -13.96
CA PRO A 573 -20.27 -12.95 -14.97
C PRO A 573 -20.46 -13.77 -16.26
N TYR A 574 -21.24 -14.85 -16.24
CA TYR A 574 -21.59 -15.60 -17.46
C TYR A 574 -22.75 -14.98 -18.25
N LYS A 575 -23.49 -14.05 -17.63
CA LYS A 575 -24.61 -13.33 -18.25
C LYS A 575 -24.25 -11.92 -18.68
N ILE A 576 -23.04 -11.44 -18.34
CA ILE A 576 -22.55 -10.13 -18.80
C ILE A 576 -22.36 -10.17 -20.31
N VAL A 577 -22.87 -9.14 -21.00
CA VAL A 577 -22.63 -8.97 -22.43
C VAL A 577 -21.23 -8.40 -22.63
N VAL A 578 -20.31 -9.24 -23.10
CA VAL A 578 -18.95 -8.83 -23.46
C VAL A 578 -18.96 -8.25 -24.88
N PRO A 579 -18.57 -6.98 -25.08
CA PRO A 579 -18.69 -6.33 -26.38
C PRO A 579 -17.53 -6.69 -27.34
N PRO A 580 -17.73 -6.70 -28.67
CA PRO A 580 -16.68 -7.05 -29.63
C PRO A 580 -15.43 -6.15 -29.54
N GLY A 581 -14.25 -6.75 -29.70
CA GLY A 581 -12.94 -6.08 -29.60
C GLY A 581 -12.43 -5.87 -28.17
N THR A 582 -13.04 -6.53 -27.18
CA THR A 582 -12.39 -6.83 -25.88
C THR A 582 -11.50 -8.07 -25.96
N GLU A 583 -11.71 -8.88 -26.99
CA GLU A 583 -10.87 -10.02 -27.37
C GLU A 583 -9.80 -9.49 -28.32
N ASP A 584 -8.54 -9.28 -27.89
CA ASP A 584 -7.36 -9.33 -28.78
C ASP A 584 -5.99 -9.22 -28.06
N ASP A 585 -5.13 -10.22 -28.35
CA ASP A 585 -3.68 -10.27 -28.62
C ASP A 585 -2.62 -9.55 -27.75
N PHE A 586 -2.97 -8.76 -26.75
CA PHE A 586 -1.98 -8.01 -25.92
C PHE A 586 -1.58 -8.71 -24.60
N LEU A 587 -1.78 -10.02 -24.48
CA LEU A 587 -1.39 -10.80 -23.28
C LEU A 587 0.12 -11.09 -23.15
N SER A 588 0.96 -10.57 -24.06
CA SER A 588 2.41 -10.84 -24.05
C SER A 588 3.30 -9.74 -23.44
N SER A 589 2.77 -8.55 -23.13
CA SER A 589 3.61 -7.43 -22.66
C SER A 589 3.09 -6.62 -21.47
N TYR A 590 1.82 -6.78 -21.07
CA TYR A 590 1.29 -6.21 -19.83
C TYR A 590 0.61 -7.31 -19.02
N GLN A 591 0.89 -7.35 -17.72
CA GLN A 591 0.34 -8.32 -16.79
C GLN A 591 -1.19 -8.23 -16.79
N SER A 592 -1.80 -9.33 -17.25
CA SER A 592 -3.20 -9.76 -17.17
C SER A 592 -4.09 -9.09 -16.11
N TRP A 593 -5.07 -8.27 -16.52
CA TRP A 593 -6.22 -7.87 -15.69
C TRP A 593 -7.57 -7.74 -16.46
N ASP A 594 -7.66 -8.27 -17.68
CA ASP A 594 -8.69 -7.88 -18.68
C ASP A 594 -9.74 -8.98 -18.97
N TYR A 595 -10.60 -9.26 -17.98
CA TYR A 595 -12.03 -9.58 -18.21
C TYR A 595 -12.83 -8.36 -17.69
N PRO A 596 -14.19 -8.22 -17.73
CA PRO A 596 -14.88 -7.10 -17.07
C PRO A 596 -14.74 -7.22 -15.54
N SER A 597 -13.54 -6.92 -15.04
CA SER A 597 -13.10 -7.07 -13.66
C SER A 597 -13.66 -5.98 -12.75
N SER A 598 -14.52 -5.12 -13.28
CA SER A 598 -15.16 -4.00 -12.59
C SER A 598 -16.68 -3.96 -12.68
N ALA A 599 -17.33 -4.98 -13.28
CA ALA A 599 -18.79 -5.02 -13.37
C ALA A 599 -19.41 -5.11 -11.97
N SER A 600 -19.84 -3.96 -11.46
CA SER A 600 -20.36 -3.82 -10.12
C SER A 600 -21.43 -2.75 -10.07
N TYR A 601 -22.59 -3.10 -9.50
CA TYR A 601 -23.70 -2.16 -9.39
C TYR A 601 -23.49 -1.10 -8.32
N VAL A 602 -22.55 -1.26 -7.37
CA VAL A 602 -22.26 -0.19 -6.39
C VAL A 602 -21.58 1.03 -7.03
N ASN A 603 -21.10 0.88 -8.27
CA ASN A 603 -20.50 1.93 -9.07
C ASN A 603 -21.53 2.87 -9.73
N TYR A 604 -22.66 3.13 -9.07
CA TYR A 604 -23.66 4.12 -9.46
C TYR A 604 -23.24 5.53 -9.04
N LEU A 605 -23.83 6.56 -9.65
CA LEU A 605 -23.71 7.95 -9.19
C LEU A 605 -25.09 8.43 -8.74
N VAL A 606 -25.17 9.10 -7.60
CA VAL A 606 -26.37 9.83 -7.19
C VAL A 606 -26.30 11.26 -7.72
N VAL A 607 -27.37 11.75 -8.33
CA VAL A 607 -27.51 13.14 -8.80
C VAL A 607 -28.83 13.73 -8.30
N ASN A 608 -29.03 15.04 -8.45
CA ASN A 608 -30.18 15.75 -7.85
C ASN A 608 -31.54 15.05 -8.01
N GLY A 609 -31.87 14.55 -9.22
CA GLY A 609 -33.15 13.89 -9.51
C GLY A 609 -33.07 12.41 -9.92
N ALA A 610 -31.88 11.80 -9.89
CA ALA A 610 -31.69 10.45 -10.39
C ALA A 610 -30.56 9.68 -9.69
N VAL A 611 -30.55 8.37 -9.89
CA VAL A 611 -29.43 7.48 -9.64
C VAL A 611 -29.02 6.90 -10.99
N ILE A 612 -27.80 7.23 -11.43
CA ILE A 612 -27.23 6.76 -12.69
C ILE A 612 -26.44 5.49 -12.41
N MET A 613 -26.98 4.34 -12.79
CA MET A 613 -26.40 3.03 -12.48
C MET A 613 -25.90 2.32 -13.75
N PRO A 614 -24.88 1.47 -13.64
CA PRO A 614 -24.42 0.70 -14.79
C PRO A 614 -25.40 -0.44 -15.11
N GLN A 615 -25.44 -0.83 -16.37
CA GLN A 615 -26.18 -1.99 -16.87
C GLN A 615 -25.19 -2.94 -17.56
N PHE A 616 -25.28 -4.24 -17.26
CA PHE A 616 -24.31 -5.23 -17.74
C PHE A 616 -24.91 -6.32 -18.65
N GLY A 617 -26.25 -6.36 -18.78
CA GLY A 617 -26.94 -7.32 -19.65
C GLY A 617 -27.42 -8.58 -18.94
N ASP A 618 -27.03 -8.79 -17.68
CA ASP A 618 -27.70 -9.74 -16.79
C ASP A 618 -29.07 -9.15 -16.40
N ARG A 619 -30.09 -9.40 -17.22
CA ARG A 619 -31.42 -8.78 -17.09
C ARG A 619 -32.01 -8.94 -15.68
N GLN A 620 -31.77 -10.07 -15.02
CA GLN A 620 -32.28 -10.28 -13.67
C GLN A 620 -31.54 -9.42 -12.66
N ALA A 621 -30.20 -9.48 -12.66
CA ALA A 621 -29.40 -8.70 -11.72
C ALA A 621 -29.52 -7.18 -11.97
N ASP A 622 -29.63 -6.77 -13.24
CA ASP A 622 -29.86 -5.39 -13.67
C ASP A 622 -31.16 -4.83 -13.06
N GLU A 623 -32.28 -5.56 -13.15
CA GLU A 623 -33.58 -5.13 -12.60
C GLU A 623 -33.65 -5.24 -11.07
N GLU A 624 -33.02 -6.26 -10.47
CA GLU A 624 -32.90 -6.38 -9.01
C GLU A 624 -32.12 -5.20 -8.42
N ALA A 625 -30.95 -4.87 -9.00
CA ALA A 625 -30.13 -3.75 -8.57
C ALA A 625 -30.87 -2.41 -8.74
N LYS A 626 -31.56 -2.22 -9.87
CA LYS A 626 -32.40 -1.04 -10.11
C LYS A 626 -33.49 -0.89 -9.06
N THR A 627 -34.17 -1.99 -8.72
CA THR A 627 -35.22 -2.00 -7.71
C THR A 627 -34.67 -1.63 -6.33
N ILE A 628 -33.53 -2.21 -5.94
CA ILE A 628 -32.88 -1.90 -4.66
C ILE A 628 -32.49 -0.43 -4.58
N LEU A 629 -31.84 0.12 -5.62
CA LEU A 629 -31.45 1.52 -5.66
C LEU A 629 -32.66 2.46 -5.64
N GLY A 630 -33.74 2.11 -6.35
CA GLY A 630 -34.99 2.89 -6.34
C GLY A 630 -35.66 2.94 -4.96
N LEU A 631 -35.60 1.84 -4.20
CA LEU A 631 -36.06 1.79 -2.81
C LEU A 631 -35.17 2.60 -1.86
N GLN A 632 -33.86 2.64 -2.13
CA GLN A 632 -32.92 3.38 -1.29
C GLN A 632 -32.94 4.89 -1.50
N TYR A 633 -33.28 5.33 -2.71
CA TYR A 633 -33.35 6.73 -3.11
C TYR A 633 -34.77 7.12 -3.59
N PRO A 634 -35.76 7.15 -2.67
CA PRO A 634 -37.11 7.52 -3.04
C PRO A 634 -37.17 8.93 -3.61
N GLY A 635 -37.97 9.13 -4.66
CA GLY A 635 -38.08 10.42 -5.35
C GLY A 635 -37.01 10.68 -6.42
N ARG A 636 -36.06 9.76 -6.60
CA ARG A 636 -35.09 9.79 -7.72
C ARG A 636 -35.42 8.73 -8.77
N ASN A 637 -35.28 9.09 -10.03
CA ASN A 637 -35.36 8.14 -11.13
C ASN A 637 -34.12 7.24 -11.13
N VAL A 638 -34.27 5.93 -11.35
CA VAL A 638 -33.12 5.04 -11.55
C VAL A 638 -32.88 4.87 -13.04
N VAL A 639 -31.76 5.42 -13.54
CA VAL A 639 -31.38 5.42 -14.95
C VAL A 639 -30.27 4.41 -15.16
N GLN A 640 -30.56 3.37 -15.93
CA GLN A 640 -29.59 2.36 -16.32
C GLN A 640 -28.81 2.82 -17.55
N VAL A 641 -27.48 2.76 -17.48
CA VAL A 641 -26.58 3.12 -18.57
C VAL A 641 -25.70 1.93 -18.89
N ASN A 642 -25.83 1.40 -20.09
CA ASN A 642 -24.91 0.37 -20.59
C ASN A 642 -23.50 0.98 -20.73
N ILE A 643 -22.47 0.37 -20.14
CA ILE A 643 -21.09 0.90 -20.15
C ILE A 643 -20.06 -0.20 -20.40
N PRO A 644 -20.23 -0.98 -21.48
CA PRO A 644 -19.58 -2.27 -21.59
C PRO A 644 -18.06 -2.13 -21.83
N TYR A 645 -17.61 -1.07 -22.52
CA TYR A 645 -16.19 -0.85 -22.80
C TYR A 645 -15.45 -0.20 -21.63
N LEU A 646 -16.12 0.72 -20.92
CA LEU A 646 -15.61 1.29 -19.68
C LEU A 646 -15.43 0.20 -18.62
N ALA A 647 -16.47 -0.64 -18.39
CA ALA A 647 -16.40 -1.75 -17.45
C ALA A 647 -15.35 -2.80 -17.85
N SER A 648 -15.25 -3.15 -19.13
CA SER A 648 -14.21 -4.06 -19.63
C SER A 648 -12.79 -3.50 -19.55
N GLY A 649 -12.60 -2.18 -19.38
CA GLY A 649 -11.30 -1.57 -19.13
C GLY A 649 -11.02 -1.30 -17.66
N GLY A 650 -11.83 -1.85 -16.74
CA GLY A 650 -11.65 -1.67 -15.30
C GLY A 650 -12.27 -0.39 -14.74
N GLY A 651 -13.22 0.23 -15.47
CA GLY A 651 -13.90 1.47 -15.08
C GLY A 651 -15.36 1.31 -14.64
N GLY A 652 -15.95 2.36 -14.10
CA GLY A 652 -17.34 2.40 -13.68
C GLY A 652 -17.87 3.83 -13.62
N ILE A 653 -19.19 4.02 -13.48
CA ILE A 653 -19.80 5.35 -13.52
C ILE A 653 -19.28 6.19 -12.37
N HIS A 654 -19.35 5.67 -11.13
CA HIS A 654 -18.89 6.39 -9.94
C HIS A 654 -17.43 6.85 -10.08
N TRP A 655 -16.53 5.98 -10.53
CA TRP A 655 -15.11 6.30 -10.68
C TRP A 655 -14.82 7.35 -11.76
N ALA A 656 -15.66 7.42 -12.80
CA ALA A 656 -15.53 8.37 -13.91
C ALA A 656 -16.17 9.74 -13.62
N THR A 657 -16.84 9.89 -12.47
CA THR A 657 -17.64 11.07 -12.11
C THR A 657 -17.23 11.64 -10.77
N HIS A 658 -17.48 12.93 -10.56
CA HIS A 658 -17.26 13.57 -9.27
C HIS A 658 -18.28 14.68 -9.07
N ASP A 659 -19.05 14.61 -7.99
CA ASP A 659 -20.09 15.58 -7.66
C ASP A 659 -19.48 16.87 -7.10
N VAL A 660 -20.08 18.03 -7.45
CA VAL A 660 -19.73 19.33 -6.86
C VAL A 660 -20.93 19.83 -6.06
N PRO A 661 -20.86 19.88 -4.72
CA PRO A 661 -22.02 20.20 -3.89
C PRO A 661 -22.52 21.63 -4.12
N SER A 662 -23.84 21.80 -4.01
CA SER A 662 -24.45 23.13 -3.99
C SER A 662 -24.18 23.83 -2.67
N VAL A 663 -23.90 25.13 -2.73
CA VAL A 663 -23.82 25.99 -1.54
C VAL A 663 -25.07 26.86 -1.50
N ALA A 664 -25.85 26.77 -0.42
CA ALA A 664 -27.06 27.59 -0.24
C ALA A 664 -26.72 29.08 -0.45
N GLY A 665 -27.41 29.73 -1.39
CA GLY A 665 -27.18 31.14 -1.76
C GLY A 665 -26.36 31.39 -3.03
N ARG A 666 -25.78 30.36 -3.68
CA ARG A 666 -25.20 30.48 -5.03
C ARG A 666 -26.00 29.65 -6.03
N THR A 667 -26.97 30.28 -6.68
CA THR A 667 -27.56 29.77 -7.93
C THR A 667 -26.68 30.22 -9.09
N GLY A 668 -25.93 29.29 -9.69
CA GLY A 668 -25.17 29.51 -10.92
C GLY A 668 -23.66 29.62 -10.72
N VAL A 669 -22.93 28.59 -11.17
CA VAL A 669 -21.56 28.70 -11.66
C VAL A 669 -21.59 28.58 -13.16
#